data_AF-A0A2E8AU29-F1
#
_entry.id   AF-A0A2E8AU29-F1
#
_cell.length_a   1.000
_cell.length_b   1.000
_cell.length_c   1.000
_cell.angle_alpha   90.00
_cell.angle_beta   90.00
_cell.angle_gamma   90.00
#
_symmetry.space_group_name_H-M   'P 1'
#
loop_
_entity.id
_entity.type
_entity.pdbx_description
1 polymer ?
#
loop_
_entity_poly.entity_id
_entity_poly.type
_entity_poly.pdbx_seq_one_letter_code
_entity_poly.pdbx_strand_id
1 'polypeptide(L)'
;MTGPVCVSSSSIKPRFNIHLLAMHIAQCFVILCLGLWCSLLTADDTQGPLYEQEPFDRIQLNDNRVLKVRPLDLPDPRVPPDLKKGGPLEVYRHDNPRELLSVDRHAIVKIDLFENMVLREANLLTGKGQFDEAYWHYYYLTQKHPNTENLEARLVGFLVRNAGHSFQSKNYPEALALLLEAQSLNPQREGLAKRIGIVLNKLIEQHFNKKEYWQARELLENNHLNSSDPDQVAVYQRWQTQLQDEARQRIERTQTAVQGKDFKLARTLLQQAKDIWPTVAGADALSTRIRREYPVVVVGVAQPLAQPVQAGLENWSGRRAARLLRRRLVEFSGAGAEGGEYFCPWGTLTPNESGTGLELQLRQSTTSPEETHPITSLDLASQLLDMAKPSHKTFNSSWASLLQQVQVKSVLELEIQIQRAFVRPEAFLAVEISHDTSLSESESQGPFVLRSQNESETVYRTDPSFALSSPVQPREIIELWLQDTGQLANDLQHGVVDAVDRLNPLDKVQLEGEPDIVVGRYDLPTIHVLIPNSRRNPFLANRFFRRAIAYAIQRDAILKQLVLGGADLEGCRLISGPFPAGFTSDDPLGYAYNPRIEPRPFLPFMALTLFRVGIKQTIGQANELGQTPPVLEPLILAYPDTAIARLACEAISKQLGAAQVPCTLQPLPPGVTTPSGDYDLLYQEWFITEPVVDASRLFGAQTLLSDVSPYLSQMTRRLASANNWGEARETLYRIHQIVYDETAIVPLWQIAEYFAYHQRLHGLDDGNRPVHLYQNIENWQIIPQQGKQNQQALTSLSRFTETPD
;
A
#
# COMPACT_ATOMS: atom_id res chain seq x y z
N MET A 1 11.59 10.79 -27.22
CA MET A 1 12.85 11.51 -27.51
C MET A 1 13.39 12.00 -26.18
N THR A 2 14.28 11.19 -25.59
CA THR A 2 15.71 11.49 -25.34
C THR A 2 15.93 12.38 -24.10
N GLY A 3 16.41 11.78 -23.00
CA GLY A 3 17.04 12.49 -21.86
C GLY A 3 18.45 13.01 -22.22
N PRO A 4 19.40 13.25 -21.29
CA PRO A 4 19.39 13.19 -19.81
C PRO A 4 19.96 14.49 -19.13
N VAL A 5 20.24 14.46 -17.81
CA VAL A 5 21.43 15.02 -17.09
C VAL A 5 21.16 15.70 -15.72
N CYS A 6 21.83 15.12 -14.71
CA CYS A 6 22.47 15.58 -13.46
C CYS A 6 22.09 16.86 -12.67
N VAL A 7 21.99 16.57 -11.36
CA VAL A 7 22.26 17.32 -10.11
C VAL A 7 23.26 18.50 -10.20
N SER A 8 22.90 19.68 -9.66
CA SER A 8 23.59 20.34 -8.53
C SER A 8 23.04 21.75 -8.19
N SER A 9 23.15 22.10 -6.90
CA SER A 9 23.17 23.45 -6.29
C SER A 9 21.84 24.15 -5.92
N SER A 10 21.46 23.97 -4.66
CA SER A 10 21.08 25.00 -3.68
C SER A 10 20.67 26.41 -4.17
N SER A 11 19.36 26.68 -4.19
CA SER A 11 18.77 27.92 -3.62
C SER A 11 17.25 27.78 -3.55
N ILE A 12 16.70 27.39 -2.41
CA ILE A 12 15.25 27.38 -2.17
C ILE A 12 14.82 28.79 -1.78
N LYS A 13 14.13 29.50 -2.69
CA LYS A 13 13.24 30.62 -2.36
C LYS A 13 11.81 30.07 -2.32
N PRO A 14 11.02 30.26 -1.25
CA PRO A 14 9.65 29.77 -1.23
C PRO A 14 8.76 30.64 -2.12
N ARG A 15 8.07 30.01 -3.08
CA ARG A 15 6.94 30.60 -3.81
C ARG A 15 5.64 30.19 -3.11
N PHE A 16 4.82 31.20 -2.80
CA PHE A 16 3.45 31.11 -2.29
C PHE A 16 2.60 30.17 -3.16
N ASN A 17 1.85 29.26 -2.52
CA ASN A 17 0.86 28.40 -3.17
C ASN A 17 -0.37 28.28 -2.25
N ILE A 18 -1.40 29.10 -2.48
CA ILE A 18 -2.71 29.02 -1.81
C ILE A 18 -3.74 28.68 -2.90
N HIS A 19 -3.77 27.42 -3.31
CA HIS A 19 -4.73 26.92 -4.30
C HIS A 19 -6.01 26.32 -3.67
N LEU A 20 -6.14 26.29 -2.33
CA LEU A 20 -7.28 25.67 -1.67
C LEU A 20 -8.48 26.61 -1.41
N LEU A 21 -8.29 27.94 -1.45
CA LEU A 21 -9.35 28.91 -1.13
C LEU A 21 -10.29 29.21 -2.33
N ALA A 22 -9.82 28.97 -3.56
CA ALA A 22 -10.53 29.37 -4.79
C ALA A 22 -11.75 28.50 -5.11
N MET A 23 -11.85 27.30 -4.55
CA MET A 23 -12.85 26.30 -4.99
C MET A 23 -14.20 26.39 -4.26
N HIS A 24 -14.25 27.01 -3.07
CA HIS A 24 -15.52 27.19 -2.32
C HIS A 24 -16.27 28.49 -2.65
N ILE A 25 -15.58 29.51 -3.18
CA ILE A 25 -16.20 30.81 -3.50
C ILE A 25 -16.93 30.77 -4.85
N ALA A 26 -16.50 29.90 -5.77
CA ALA A 26 -17.10 29.76 -7.11
C ALA A 26 -18.54 29.21 -7.10
N GLN A 27 -18.94 28.44 -6.07
CA GLN A 27 -20.28 27.86 -5.99
C GLN A 27 -21.36 28.83 -5.48
N CYS A 28 -21.01 29.89 -4.75
CA CYS A 28 -21.97 30.90 -4.30
C CYS A 28 -22.23 32.02 -5.33
N PHE A 29 -21.34 32.21 -6.30
CA PHE A 29 -21.46 33.29 -7.28
C PHE A 29 -22.46 33.02 -8.43
N VAL A 30 -22.78 31.75 -8.71
CA VAL A 30 -23.66 31.38 -9.84
C VAL A 30 -25.15 31.56 -9.53
N ILE A 31 -25.54 31.65 -8.25
CA ILE A 31 -26.95 31.78 -7.84
C ILE A 31 -27.37 33.25 -7.60
N LEU A 32 -26.42 34.18 -7.42
CA LEU A 32 -26.74 35.59 -7.19
C LEU A 32 -26.84 36.44 -8.48
N CYS A 33 -26.33 35.95 -9.61
CA CYS A 33 -26.26 36.73 -10.87
C CYS A 33 -27.53 36.73 -11.74
N LEU A 34 -28.66 36.16 -11.29
CA LEU A 34 -29.91 36.11 -12.08
C LEU A 34 -31.02 37.06 -11.60
N GLY A 35 -30.76 37.91 -10.60
CA GLY A 35 -31.82 38.69 -9.94
C GLY A 35 -31.75 40.23 -10.03
N LEU A 36 -30.75 40.83 -10.68
CA LEU A 36 -30.54 42.28 -10.65
C LEU A 36 -30.11 42.84 -12.02
N TRP A 37 -30.91 42.54 -13.03
CA TRP A 37 -30.96 43.32 -14.28
C TRP A 37 -32.30 44.05 -14.30
N CYS A 38 -32.21 45.38 -14.17
CA CYS A 38 -33.24 46.42 -14.37
C CYS A 38 -33.46 47.28 -13.13
N SER A 39 -32.59 48.29 -12.92
CA SER A 39 -32.96 49.71 -12.80
C SER A 39 -31.79 50.52 -12.25
N LEU A 40 -31.59 51.71 -12.85
CA LEU A 40 -30.71 52.84 -12.47
C LEU A 40 -29.63 53.17 -13.52
N LEU A 41 -30.11 53.85 -14.56
CA LEU A 41 -29.35 54.83 -15.32
C LEU A 41 -29.27 56.12 -14.49
N THR A 42 -28.18 56.28 -13.75
CA THR A 42 -27.60 57.59 -13.41
C THR A 42 -26.09 57.42 -13.50
N ALA A 43 -25.48 58.11 -14.47
CA ALA A 43 -24.03 58.20 -14.59
C ALA A 43 -23.49 58.96 -13.37
N ASP A 44 -22.99 58.20 -12.40
CA ASP A 44 -22.06 58.70 -11.40
C ASP A 44 -20.74 57.95 -11.62
N ASP A 45 -19.64 58.69 -11.54
CA ASP A 45 -18.30 58.29 -11.93
C ASP A 45 -17.74 57.26 -10.93
N THR A 46 -18.19 56.00 -11.01
CA THR A 46 -17.68 54.89 -10.18
C THR A 46 -16.34 54.41 -10.74
N GLN A 47 -15.31 55.25 -10.61
CA GLN A 47 -13.93 54.80 -10.79
C GLN A 47 -13.67 53.66 -9.80
N GLY A 48 -13.32 52.48 -10.31
CA GLY A 48 -13.04 51.28 -9.52
C GLY A 48 -11.90 51.48 -8.50
N PRO A 49 -11.56 50.43 -7.72
CA PRO A 49 -10.48 50.48 -6.73
C PRO A 49 -9.19 51.10 -7.30
N LEU A 50 -8.47 51.90 -6.50
CA LEU A 50 -7.37 52.72 -7.00
C LEU A 50 -6.27 51.88 -7.70
N TYR A 51 -6.07 50.63 -7.28
CA TYR A 51 -5.09 49.70 -7.89
C TYR A 51 -5.51 49.14 -9.27
N GLU A 52 -6.80 49.25 -9.65
CA GLU A 52 -7.32 48.83 -10.96
C GLU A 52 -7.29 49.98 -11.99
N GLN A 53 -7.07 51.21 -11.52
CA GLN A 53 -6.98 52.39 -12.38
C GLN A 53 -5.62 52.43 -13.09
N GLU A 54 -5.58 53.07 -14.26
CA GLU A 54 -4.30 53.36 -14.91
C GLU A 54 -3.45 54.27 -13.98
N PRO A 55 -2.18 53.92 -13.71
CA PRO A 55 -1.33 54.70 -12.80
C PRO A 55 -1.21 56.18 -13.19
N PHE A 56 -1.35 57.08 -12.21
CA PHE A 56 -1.20 58.53 -12.39
C PHE A 56 -0.66 59.21 -11.13
N ASP A 57 0.04 60.32 -11.30
CA ASP A 57 0.52 61.16 -10.20
C ASP A 57 -0.31 62.45 -10.08
N ARG A 58 -0.30 63.06 -8.88
CA ARG A 58 -0.95 64.35 -8.64
C ARG A 58 0.09 65.41 -8.27
N ILE A 59 0.10 66.51 -9.00
CA ILE A 59 0.91 67.69 -8.68
C ILE A 59 0.00 68.80 -8.16
N GLN A 60 0.18 69.19 -6.90
CA GLN A 60 -0.54 70.29 -6.28
C GLN A 60 0.25 71.60 -6.42
N LEU A 61 -0.38 72.62 -6.97
CA LEU A 61 0.20 73.96 -7.16
C LEU A 61 -0.23 74.93 -6.05
N ASN A 62 0.51 76.03 -5.93
CA ASN A 62 0.30 77.10 -4.95
C ASN A 62 -1.05 77.84 -5.09
N ASP A 63 -1.68 77.76 -6.25
CA ASP A 63 -3.01 78.31 -6.53
C ASP A 63 -4.16 77.30 -6.28
N ASN A 64 -3.88 76.23 -5.54
CA ASN A 64 -4.79 75.12 -5.21
C ASN A 64 -5.22 74.26 -6.41
N ARG A 65 -4.66 74.43 -7.61
CA ARG A 65 -4.91 73.49 -8.71
C ARG A 65 -4.18 72.17 -8.47
N VAL A 66 -4.86 71.06 -8.77
CA VAL A 66 -4.29 69.70 -8.72
C VAL A 66 -4.26 69.14 -10.13
N LEU A 67 -3.07 68.93 -10.67
CA LEU A 67 -2.86 68.35 -12.00
C LEU A 67 -2.75 66.83 -11.88
N LYS A 68 -3.57 66.08 -12.63
CA LYS A 68 -3.40 64.62 -12.82
C LYS A 68 -2.49 64.40 -14.03
N VAL A 69 -1.34 63.77 -13.80
CA VAL A 69 -0.30 63.59 -14.81
C VAL A 69 0.09 62.12 -14.92
N ARG A 70 0.73 61.72 -16.03
CA ARG A 70 1.33 60.39 -16.13
C ARG A 70 2.40 60.20 -15.04
N PRO A 71 2.62 58.96 -14.56
CA PRO A 71 3.63 58.68 -13.54
C PRO A 71 4.99 59.27 -13.92
N LEU A 72 5.59 60.00 -12.99
CA LEU A 72 6.86 60.68 -13.20
C LEU A 72 8.00 59.66 -13.25
N ASP A 73 8.87 59.76 -14.25
CA ASP A 73 10.08 58.94 -14.37
C ASP A 73 11.16 59.51 -13.44
N LEU A 74 11.14 59.07 -12.17
CA LEU A 74 12.05 59.54 -11.13
C LEU A 74 13.14 58.50 -10.82
N PRO A 75 14.43 58.92 -10.67
CA PRO A 75 15.50 58.03 -10.24
C PRO A 75 15.32 57.72 -8.75
N ASP A 76 14.91 56.47 -8.46
CA ASP A 76 14.32 56.03 -7.18
C ASP A 76 12.91 56.64 -7.01
N PRO A 77 11.84 55.85 -6.66
CA PRO A 77 10.45 56.31 -6.62
C PRO A 77 10.19 57.20 -5.39
N ARG A 78 10.94 58.30 -5.32
CA ARG A 78 10.97 59.27 -4.24
C ARG A 78 11.00 60.63 -4.87
N VAL A 79 10.18 61.52 -4.31
CA VAL A 79 10.17 62.92 -4.67
C VAL A 79 11.51 63.53 -4.18
N PRO A 80 12.38 64.08 -5.05
CA PRO A 80 13.66 64.62 -4.62
C PRO A 80 13.48 65.73 -3.57
N PRO A 81 14.27 65.75 -2.49
CA PRO A 81 14.17 66.79 -1.44
C PRO A 81 14.47 68.20 -1.99
N ASP A 82 15.20 68.27 -3.11
CA ASP A 82 15.55 69.50 -3.84
C ASP A 82 14.60 69.77 -5.02
N LEU A 83 13.29 69.50 -4.89
CA LEU A 83 12.30 69.64 -5.97
C LEU A 83 12.36 71.00 -6.70
N LYS A 84 12.76 72.06 -5.98
CA LYS A 84 12.84 73.44 -6.47
C LYS A 84 14.12 73.78 -7.24
N LYS A 85 15.10 72.87 -7.34
CA LYS A 85 16.32 73.09 -8.13
C LYS A 85 16.10 72.61 -9.57
N GLY A 86 16.33 73.48 -10.55
CA GLY A 86 16.26 73.16 -12.00
C GLY A 86 15.26 74.01 -12.79
N GLY A 87 15.20 73.79 -14.10
CA GLY A 87 14.20 74.40 -15.00
C GLY A 87 12.79 73.82 -14.82
N PRO A 88 11.78 74.33 -15.54
CA PRO A 88 10.40 73.88 -15.42
C PRO A 88 10.28 72.35 -15.60
N LEU A 89 9.37 71.72 -14.86
CA LEU A 89 9.09 70.28 -14.92
C LEU A 89 8.11 70.00 -16.06
N GLU A 90 8.55 69.27 -17.07
CA GLU A 90 7.72 68.85 -18.19
C GLU A 90 7.00 67.54 -17.85
N VAL A 91 5.66 67.54 -17.92
CA VAL A 91 4.82 66.40 -17.54
C VAL A 91 3.70 66.19 -18.54
N TYR A 92 3.34 64.93 -18.81
CA TYR A 92 2.22 64.62 -19.70
C TYR A 92 0.91 64.58 -18.92
N ARG A 93 -0.15 65.19 -19.46
CA ARG A 93 -1.49 65.12 -18.87
C ARG A 93 -2.02 63.68 -18.93
N HIS A 94 -2.66 63.22 -17.85
CA HIS A 94 -3.12 61.82 -17.76
C HIS A 94 -4.27 61.50 -18.73
N ASP A 95 -5.26 62.38 -18.82
CA ASP A 95 -6.44 62.28 -19.69
C ASP A 95 -6.16 62.57 -21.17
N ASN A 96 -5.05 63.25 -21.48
CA ASN A 96 -4.61 63.53 -22.84
C ASN A 96 -3.09 63.33 -22.99
N PRO A 97 -2.63 62.10 -23.29
CA PRO A 97 -1.21 61.74 -23.29
C PRO A 97 -0.34 62.47 -24.34
N ARG A 98 -0.94 63.23 -25.27
CA ARG A 98 -0.24 64.03 -26.28
C ARG A 98 0.02 65.47 -25.82
N GLU A 99 -0.53 65.87 -24.69
CA GLU A 99 -0.41 67.23 -24.15
C GLU A 99 0.72 67.29 -23.11
N LEU A 100 1.81 67.97 -23.49
CA LEU A 100 2.93 68.27 -22.61
C LEU A 100 2.66 69.56 -21.84
N LEU A 101 2.66 69.48 -20.51
CA LEU A 101 2.52 70.60 -19.61
C LEU A 101 3.88 70.99 -19.03
N SER A 102 4.25 72.26 -19.12
CA SER A 102 5.43 72.81 -18.46
C SER A 102 5.02 73.45 -17.14
N VAL A 103 5.38 72.82 -16.03
CA VAL A 103 5.03 73.25 -14.66
C VAL A 103 6.24 73.90 -13.99
N ASP A 104 6.09 75.12 -13.49
CA ASP A 104 7.16 75.76 -12.69
C ASP A 104 7.33 75.03 -11.36
N ARG A 105 8.55 74.52 -11.11
CA ARG A 105 8.93 73.80 -9.89
C ARG A 105 8.75 74.65 -8.62
N HIS A 106 8.82 75.98 -8.71
CA HIS A 106 8.59 76.88 -7.57
C HIS A 106 7.10 76.99 -7.19
N ALA A 107 6.21 76.71 -8.14
CA ALA A 107 4.76 76.70 -7.92
C ALA A 107 4.27 75.35 -7.34
N ILE A 108 5.08 74.30 -7.37
CA ILE A 108 4.72 72.98 -6.82
C ILE A 108 4.77 73.00 -5.30
N VAL A 109 3.63 72.72 -4.67
CA VAL A 109 3.46 72.57 -3.23
C VAL A 109 3.70 71.12 -2.80
N LYS A 110 3.19 70.16 -3.57
CA LYS A 110 3.27 68.73 -3.25
C LYS A 110 3.16 67.89 -4.52
N ILE A 111 3.90 66.79 -4.58
CA ILE A 111 3.70 65.71 -5.55
C ILE A 111 3.22 64.49 -4.78
N ASP A 112 2.09 63.92 -5.19
CA ASP A 112 1.53 62.68 -4.65
C ASP A 112 1.65 61.59 -5.72
N LEU A 113 2.60 60.69 -5.51
CA LEU A 113 2.85 59.57 -6.42
C LEU A 113 1.72 58.55 -6.33
N PHE A 114 1.45 57.85 -7.44
CA PHE A 114 0.41 56.84 -7.52
C PHE A 114 0.51 55.79 -6.41
N GLU A 115 1.69 55.20 -6.23
CA GLU A 115 1.98 54.19 -5.22
C GLU A 115 1.75 54.68 -3.78
N ASN A 116 2.01 55.96 -3.51
CA ASN A 116 1.76 56.58 -2.20
C ASN A 116 0.26 56.82 -1.96
N MET A 117 -0.51 57.10 -3.00
CA MET A 117 -1.96 57.19 -2.92
C MET A 117 -2.58 55.80 -2.65
N VAL A 118 -2.13 54.77 -3.37
CA VAL A 118 -2.56 53.37 -3.15
C VAL A 118 -2.22 52.90 -1.73
N LEU A 119 -1.01 53.20 -1.24
CA LEU A 119 -0.60 52.86 0.13
C LEU A 119 -1.43 53.60 1.19
N ARG A 120 -1.79 54.87 0.94
CA ARG A 120 -2.64 55.65 1.86
C ARG A 120 -4.05 55.07 1.93
N GLU A 121 -4.62 54.68 0.79
CA GLU A 121 -5.94 54.04 0.74
C GLU A 121 -5.92 52.68 1.46
N ALA A 122 -4.89 51.85 1.22
CA ALA A 122 -4.70 50.58 1.92
C ALA A 122 -4.68 50.76 3.45
N ASN A 123 -3.96 51.79 3.93
CA ASN A 123 -3.90 52.14 5.35
C ASN A 123 -5.24 52.64 5.92
N LEU A 124 -6.00 53.39 5.13
CA LEU A 124 -7.32 53.89 5.52
C LEU A 124 -8.32 52.74 5.64
N LEU A 125 -8.35 51.83 4.67
CA LEU A 125 -9.17 50.60 4.70
C LEU A 125 -8.79 49.72 5.89
N THR A 126 -7.49 49.54 6.14
CA THR A 126 -6.97 48.86 7.35
C THR A 126 -7.47 49.52 8.64
N GLY A 127 -7.53 50.85 8.68
CA GLY A 127 -8.04 51.62 9.82
C GLY A 127 -9.54 51.43 10.06
N LYS A 128 -10.31 51.19 9.00
CA LYS A 128 -11.75 50.91 9.03
C LYS A 128 -12.08 49.45 9.33
N GLY A 129 -11.10 48.55 9.36
CA GLY A 129 -11.31 47.11 9.51
C GLY A 129 -11.76 46.41 8.22
N GLN A 130 -11.62 47.07 7.07
CA GLN A 130 -11.92 46.51 5.74
C GLN A 130 -10.67 45.79 5.20
N PHE A 131 -10.41 44.60 5.74
CA PHE A 131 -9.15 43.89 5.50
C PHE A 131 -9.06 43.25 4.11
N ASP A 132 -10.17 42.74 3.58
CA ASP A 132 -10.22 42.11 2.25
C ASP A 132 -9.91 43.12 1.15
N GLU A 133 -10.50 44.32 1.22
CA GLU A 133 -10.22 45.38 0.25
C GLU A 133 -8.81 45.96 0.44
N ALA A 134 -8.33 46.09 1.68
CA ALA A 134 -6.97 46.54 1.96
C ALA A 134 -5.91 45.57 1.42
N TYR A 135 -6.16 44.25 1.49
CA TYR A 135 -5.26 43.21 1.01
C TYR A 135 -4.88 43.41 -0.45
N TRP A 136 -5.85 43.68 -1.32
CA TRP A 136 -5.60 43.87 -2.76
C TRP A 136 -4.70 45.07 -3.05
N HIS A 137 -4.83 46.15 -2.28
CA HIS A 137 -3.97 47.33 -2.41
C HIS A 137 -2.53 47.02 -1.99
N TYR A 138 -2.34 46.32 -0.86
CA TYR A 138 -1.01 45.88 -0.43
C TYR A 138 -0.38 44.87 -1.40
N TYR A 139 -1.18 43.93 -1.90
CA TYR A 139 -0.74 42.93 -2.89
C TYR A 139 -0.29 43.58 -4.20
N TYR A 140 -1.04 44.56 -4.69
CA TYR A 140 -0.64 45.34 -5.86
C TYR A 140 0.71 46.03 -5.65
N LEU A 141 0.90 46.69 -4.50
CA LEU A 141 2.13 47.41 -4.17
C LEU A 141 3.33 46.47 -4.03
N THR A 142 3.18 45.32 -3.39
CA THR A 142 4.29 44.35 -3.26
C THR A 142 4.71 43.74 -4.60
N GLN A 143 3.78 43.60 -5.56
CA GLN A 143 4.07 43.06 -6.89
C GLN A 143 4.63 44.10 -7.87
N LYS A 144 4.10 45.33 -7.84
CA LYS A 144 4.37 46.36 -8.87
C LYS A 144 5.28 47.49 -8.38
N HIS A 145 5.25 47.81 -7.08
CA HIS A 145 5.98 48.93 -6.49
C HIS A 145 6.63 48.55 -5.13
N PRO A 146 7.51 47.53 -5.09
CA PRO A 146 8.06 47.00 -3.83
C PRO A 146 8.91 48.02 -3.04
N ASN A 147 9.46 49.03 -3.71
CA ASN A 147 10.33 50.05 -3.12
C ASN A 147 9.56 51.27 -2.56
N THR A 148 8.22 51.20 -2.51
CA THR A 148 7.38 52.28 -1.97
C THR A 148 7.77 52.59 -0.52
N GLU A 149 7.92 53.87 -0.20
CA GLU A 149 8.35 54.31 1.13
C GLU A 149 7.39 53.82 2.23
N ASN A 150 7.95 53.28 3.32
CA ASN A 150 7.21 52.74 4.46
C ASN A 150 6.23 51.59 4.16
N LEU A 151 6.21 51.02 2.95
CA LEU A 151 5.29 49.93 2.58
C LEU A 151 5.39 48.74 3.55
N GLU A 152 6.60 48.28 3.85
CA GLU A 152 6.84 47.14 4.75
C GLU A 152 6.27 47.39 6.15
N ALA A 153 6.58 48.55 6.76
CA ALA A 153 6.09 48.90 8.08
C ALA A 153 4.55 48.99 8.14
N ARG A 154 3.93 49.50 7.07
CA ARG A 154 2.46 49.59 6.93
C ARG A 154 1.83 48.21 6.71
N LEU A 155 2.43 47.37 5.88
CA LEU A 155 2.00 46.00 5.64
C LEU A 155 2.07 45.16 6.92
N VAL A 156 3.16 45.23 7.68
CA VAL A 156 3.24 44.56 9.00
C VAL A 156 2.15 45.12 9.93
N GLY A 157 1.86 46.42 9.86
CA GLY A 157 0.76 47.06 10.59
C GLY A 157 -0.61 46.50 10.25
N PHE A 158 -0.87 46.29 8.96
CA PHE A 158 -2.07 45.63 8.44
C PHE A 158 -2.17 44.19 8.92
N LEU A 159 -1.12 43.37 8.75
CA LEU A 159 -1.10 41.97 9.17
C LEU A 159 -1.41 41.81 10.66
N VAL A 160 -0.80 42.64 11.53
CA VAL A 160 -1.04 42.58 12.98
C VAL A 160 -2.47 43.00 13.36
N ARG A 161 -3.06 43.97 12.66
CA ARG A 161 -4.46 44.39 12.91
C ARG A 161 -5.45 43.35 12.41
N ASN A 162 -5.21 42.79 11.21
CA ASN A 162 -6.02 41.72 10.65
C ASN A 162 -5.98 40.47 11.54
N ALA A 163 -4.79 40.08 12.00
CA ALA A 163 -4.64 38.99 12.97
C ALA A 163 -5.44 39.25 14.26
N GLY A 164 -5.50 40.50 14.74
CA GLY A 164 -6.32 40.88 15.88
C GLY A 164 -7.82 40.69 15.63
N HIS A 165 -8.29 40.97 14.42
CA HIS A 165 -9.67 40.72 14.01
C HIS A 165 -9.97 39.21 13.93
N SER A 166 -9.14 38.43 13.24
CA SER A 166 -9.27 36.97 13.16
C SER A 166 -9.26 36.33 14.55
N PHE A 167 -8.43 36.83 15.47
CA PHE A 167 -8.41 36.37 16.86
C PHE A 167 -9.74 36.62 17.59
N GLN A 168 -10.35 37.80 17.43
CA GLN A 168 -11.66 38.13 18.02
C GLN A 168 -12.77 37.25 17.46
N SER A 169 -12.69 36.92 16.17
CA SER A 169 -13.59 35.99 15.48
C SER A 169 -13.31 34.52 15.82
N LYS A 170 -12.37 34.22 16.74
CA LYS A 170 -11.92 32.87 17.12
C LYS A 170 -11.30 32.06 15.97
N ASN A 171 -10.89 32.73 14.89
CA ASN A 171 -10.12 32.12 13.80
C ASN A 171 -8.62 32.17 14.12
N TYR A 172 -8.21 31.34 15.10
CA TYR A 172 -6.82 31.29 15.57
C TYR A 172 -5.80 30.84 14.51
N PRO A 173 -6.09 29.86 13.60
CA PRO A 173 -5.16 29.48 12.54
C PRO A 173 -4.82 30.63 11.60
N GLU A 174 -5.82 31.41 11.18
CA GLU A 174 -5.61 32.60 10.34
C GLU A 174 -4.83 33.68 11.09
N ALA A 175 -5.19 33.95 12.35
CA ALA A 175 -4.47 34.90 13.19
C ALA A 175 -2.99 34.53 13.35
N LEU A 176 -2.68 33.23 13.50
CA LEU A 176 -1.30 32.74 13.59
C LEU A 176 -0.55 32.94 12.28
N ALA A 177 -1.15 32.56 11.15
CA ALA A 177 -0.52 32.71 9.83
C ALA A 177 -0.15 34.17 9.53
N LEU A 178 -1.08 35.10 9.80
CA LEU A 178 -0.85 36.54 9.61
C LEU A 178 0.26 37.09 10.52
N LEU A 179 0.36 36.61 11.76
CA LEU A 179 1.43 37.04 12.68
C LEU A 179 2.80 36.44 12.32
N LEU A 180 2.85 35.21 11.82
CA LEU A 180 4.08 34.60 11.33
C LEU A 180 4.59 35.31 10.07
N GLU A 181 3.69 35.73 9.18
CA GLU A 181 4.03 36.58 8.04
C GLU A 181 4.52 37.97 8.49
N ALA A 182 3.86 38.57 9.49
CA ALA A 182 4.35 39.81 10.09
C ALA A 182 5.75 39.66 10.71
N GLN A 183 6.06 38.49 11.28
CA GLN A 183 7.35 38.18 11.91
C GLN A 183 8.45 37.95 10.87
N SER A 184 8.13 37.32 9.74
CA SER A 184 9.09 37.13 8.64
C SER A 184 9.47 38.45 7.98
N LEU A 185 8.54 39.40 7.91
CA LEU A 185 8.78 40.75 7.38
C LEU A 185 9.57 41.62 8.37
N ASN A 186 9.17 41.69 9.64
CA ASN A 186 9.88 42.49 10.64
C ASN A 186 9.99 41.75 12.00
N PRO A 187 11.09 40.99 12.20
CA PRO A 187 11.31 40.23 13.43
C PRO A 187 11.47 41.09 14.68
N GLN A 188 11.92 42.34 14.54
CA GLN A 188 12.26 43.26 15.64
C GLN A 188 11.05 44.08 16.12
N ARG A 189 9.86 43.85 15.56
CA ARG A 189 8.65 44.58 15.94
C ARG A 189 8.24 44.25 17.38
N GLU A 190 8.17 45.30 18.21
CA GLU A 190 7.79 45.20 19.61
C GLU A 190 6.40 44.55 19.80
N GLY A 191 6.32 43.61 20.74
CA GLY A 191 5.07 42.94 21.15
C GLY A 191 4.52 41.90 20.16
N LEU A 192 5.19 41.65 19.03
CA LEU A 192 4.75 40.64 18.06
C LEU A 192 4.87 39.21 18.62
N ALA A 193 6.01 38.91 19.26
CA ALA A 193 6.26 37.61 19.87
C ALA A 193 5.22 37.27 20.95
N LYS A 194 4.88 38.23 21.82
CA LYS A 194 3.81 38.09 22.82
C LYS A 194 2.44 37.77 22.18
N ARG A 195 2.09 38.42 21.08
CA ARG A 195 0.83 38.16 20.35
C ARG A 195 0.80 36.76 19.76
N ILE A 196 1.89 36.32 19.14
CA ILE A 196 2.06 34.94 18.64
C ILE A 196 1.86 33.94 19.78
N GLY A 197 2.49 34.17 20.94
CA GLY A 197 2.36 33.31 22.12
C GLY A 197 0.91 33.19 22.63
N ILE A 198 0.14 34.29 22.62
CA ILE A 198 -1.29 34.28 23.00
C ILE A 198 -2.12 33.44 22.03
N VAL A 199 -1.91 33.61 20.72
CA VAL A 199 -2.65 32.86 19.68
C VAL A 199 -2.30 31.37 19.77
N LEU A 200 -1.01 31.03 19.84
CA LEU A 200 -0.54 29.65 20.00
C LEU A 200 -1.13 29.00 21.25
N ASN A 201 -1.13 29.69 22.39
CA ASN A 201 -1.72 29.15 23.61
C ASN A 201 -3.21 28.80 23.42
N LYS A 202 -3.99 29.61 22.69
CA LYS A 202 -5.41 29.32 22.42
C LYS A 202 -5.60 28.18 21.42
N LEU A 203 -4.74 28.09 20.41
CA LEU A 203 -4.79 27.02 19.40
C LEU A 203 -4.45 25.66 20.01
N ILE A 204 -3.40 25.61 20.82
CA ILE A 204 -3.01 24.40 21.56
C ILE A 204 -4.11 24.03 22.57
N GLU A 205 -4.65 25.00 23.32
CA GLU A 205 -5.77 24.77 24.24
C GLU A 205 -6.98 24.14 23.53
N GLN A 206 -7.29 24.60 22.32
CA GLN A 206 -8.40 24.06 21.53
C GLN A 206 -8.16 22.60 21.13
N HIS A 207 -6.98 22.27 20.58
CA HIS A 207 -6.64 20.88 20.22
C HIS A 207 -6.57 19.97 21.45
N PHE A 208 -5.98 20.45 22.54
CA PHE A 208 -5.89 19.72 23.80
C PHE A 208 -7.28 19.38 24.37
N ASN A 209 -8.21 20.35 24.39
CA ASN A 209 -9.58 20.12 24.86
C ASN A 209 -10.37 19.14 23.98
N LYS A 210 -10.04 19.06 22.68
CA LYS A 210 -10.58 18.06 21.75
C LYS A 210 -9.90 16.69 21.84
N LYS A 211 -8.84 16.56 22.64
CA LYS A 211 -7.96 15.36 22.73
C LYS A 211 -7.19 15.07 21.43
N GLU A 212 -6.98 16.10 20.61
CA GLU A 212 -6.16 16.11 19.40
C GLU A 212 -4.70 16.36 19.79
N TYR A 213 -4.13 15.46 20.59
CA TYR A 213 -2.82 15.68 21.24
C TYR A 213 -1.66 15.72 20.25
N TRP A 214 -1.75 14.98 19.14
CA TRP A 214 -0.75 15.05 18.07
C TRP A 214 -0.67 16.47 17.50
N GLN A 215 -1.82 17.06 17.13
CA GLN A 215 -1.90 18.41 16.58
C GLN A 215 -1.41 19.46 17.59
N ALA A 216 -1.75 19.27 18.87
CA ALA A 216 -1.25 20.12 19.96
C ALA A 216 0.28 20.06 20.08
N ARG A 217 0.88 18.86 19.95
CA ARG A 217 2.33 18.67 20.00
C ARG A 217 3.03 19.19 18.75
N GLU A 218 2.47 18.97 17.57
CA GLU A 218 3.01 19.45 16.31
C GLU A 218 3.17 20.98 16.31
N LEU A 219 2.21 21.71 16.90
CA LEU A 219 2.30 23.17 17.07
C LEU A 219 3.40 23.61 18.05
N LEU A 220 3.84 22.74 18.96
CA LEU A 220 4.96 22.98 19.88
C LEU A 220 6.31 22.62 19.26
N GLU A 221 6.37 21.52 18.49
CA GLU A 221 7.59 20.97 17.90
C GLU A 221 7.99 21.68 16.61
N ASN A 222 7.01 22.13 15.82
CA ASN A 222 7.28 22.99 14.67
C ASN A 222 7.78 24.35 15.19
N ASN A 223 9.00 24.74 14.80
CA ASN A 223 9.81 25.90 15.27
C ASN A 223 9.16 27.31 15.09
N HIS A 224 7.85 27.47 15.28
CA HIS A 224 7.12 28.72 15.25
C HIS A 224 7.33 29.58 16.52
N LEU A 225 8.03 29.04 17.52
CA LEU A 225 8.36 29.70 18.77
C LEU A 225 9.80 30.23 18.72
N ASN A 226 9.96 31.53 18.98
CA ASN A 226 11.25 32.15 19.16
C ASN A 226 11.81 31.76 20.54
N SER A 227 12.84 30.91 20.54
CA SER A 227 13.52 30.41 21.75
C SER A 227 14.16 31.50 22.62
N SER A 228 14.23 32.75 22.14
CA SER A 228 14.78 33.89 22.87
C SER A 228 13.72 34.73 23.60
N ASP A 229 12.42 34.49 23.38
CA ASP A 229 11.34 35.28 23.99
C ASP A 229 10.75 34.61 25.26
N PRO A 230 10.81 35.27 26.44
CA PRO A 230 10.33 34.67 27.69
C PRO A 230 8.84 34.30 27.72
N ASP A 231 7.96 35.07 27.07
CA ASP A 231 6.51 34.82 27.07
C ASP A 231 6.20 33.57 26.25
N GLN A 232 6.87 33.39 25.12
CA GLN A 232 6.72 32.20 24.27
C GLN A 232 7.31 30.95 24.91
N VAL A 233 8.46 31.06 25.57
CA VAL A 233 9.07 29.96 26.34
C VAL A 233 8.15 29.50 27.47
N ALA A 234 7.46 30.42 28.15
CA ALA A 234 6.50 30.08 29.19
C ALA A 234 5.29 29.29 28.64
N VAL A 235 4.77 29.65 27.47
CA VAL A 235 3.69 28.89 26.79
C VAL A 235 4.17 27.49 26.44
N TYR A 236 5.37 27.37 25.87
CA TYR A 236 5.97 26.07 25.53
C TYR A 236 6.10 25.18 26.77
N GLN A 237 6.75 25.66 27.83
CA GLN A 237 6.98 24.88 29.05
C GLN A 237 5.68 24.41 29.70
N ARG A 238 4.65 25.29 29.73
CA ARG A 238 3.33 24.96 30.24
C ARG A 238 2.71 23.79 29.49
N TRP A 239 2.60 23.89 28.16
CA TRP A 239 1.93 22.86 27.36
C TRP A 239 2.75 21.58 27.24
N GLN A 240 4.08 21.69 27.20
CA GLN A 240 4.97 20.55 27.33
C GLN A 240 4.69 19.78 28.62
N THR A 241 4.60 20.48 29.75
CA THR A 241 4.30 19.86 31.05
C THR A 241 2.91 19.20 31.04
N GLN A 242 1.88 19.88 30.52
CA GLN A 242 0.52 19.33 30.46
C GLN A 242 0.41 18.07 29.59
N LEU A 243 1.04 18.07 28.41
CA LEU A 243 1.06 16.88 27.55
C LEU A 243 1.85 15.73 28.18
N GLN A 244 2.98 16.04 28.83
CA GLN A 244 3.76 15.04 29.58
C GLN A 244 2.98 14.45 30.76
N ASP A 245 2.20 15.27 31.48
CA ASP A 245 1.37 14.81 32.58
C ASP A 245 0.20 13.94 32.08
N GLU A 246 -0.45 14.29 30.97
CA GLU A 246 -1.47 13.43 30.32
C GLU A 246 -0.88 12.09 29.87
N ALA A 247 0.30 12.10 29.25
CA ALA A 247 1.01 10.89 28.88
C ALA A 247 1.37 10.05 30.11
N ARG A 248 1.82 10.68 31.21
CA ARG A 248 2.13 10.00 32.49
C ARG A 248 0.88 9.34 33.09
N GLN A 249 -0.27 10.00 33.07
CA GLN A 249 -1.54 9.39 33.52
C GLN A 249 -1.89 8.14 32.70
N ARG A 250 -1.62 8.14 31.40
CA ARG A 250 -1.81 6.95 30.54
C ARG A 250 -0.83 5.83 30.91
N ILE A 251 0.41 6.15 31.26
CA ILE A 251 1.38 5.18 31.77
C ILE A 251 0.91 4.58 33.11
N GLU A 252 0.40 5.36 34.05
CA GLU A 252 -0.14 4.86 35.32
C GLU A 252 -1.32 3.88 35.08
N ARG A 253 -2.27 4.25 34.21
CA ARG A 253 -3.37 3.35 33.83
C ARG A 253 -2.87 2.09 33.13
N THR A 254 -1.81 2.21 32.32
CA THR A 254 -1.16 1.05 31.69
C THR A 254 -0.60 0.11 32.75
N GLN A 255 0.06 0.63 33.79
CA GLN A 255 0.57 -0.19 34.88
C GLN A 255 -0.55 -0.93 35.63
N THR A 256 -1.68 -0.26 35.90
CA THR A 256 -2.86 -0.90 36.49
C THR A 256 -3.41 -2.01 35.61
N ALA A 257 -3.49 -1.79 34.29
CA ALA A 257 -3.93 -2.81 33.34
C ALA A 257 -2.97 -4.02 33.30
N VAL A 258 -1.65 -3.79 33.35
CA VAL A 258 -0.65 -4.86 33.46
C VAL A 258 -0.81 -5.65 34.76
N GLN A 259 -1.02 -4.99 35.90
CA GLN A 259 -1.27 -5.67 37.18
C GLN A 259 -2.56 -6.52 37.14
N GLY A 260 -3.59 -6.02 36.45
CA GLY A 260 -4.84 -6.76 36.18
C GLY A 260 -4.73 -7.83 35.10
N LYS A 261 -3.55 -8.02 34.48
CA LYS A 261 -3.29 -8.91 33.33
C LYS A 261 -4.13 -8.61 32.08
N ASP A 262 -4.67 -7.39 31.96
CA ASP A 262 -5.34 -6.92 30.74
C ASP A 262 -4.30 -6.30 29.80
N PHE A 263 -3.52 -7.17 29.16
CA PHE A 263 -2.44 -6.75 28.26
C PHE A 263 -2.94 -6.07 26.99
N LYS A 264 -4.16 -6.35 26.54
CA LYS A 264 -4.78 -5.67 25.40
C LYS A 264 -5.01 -4.20 25.74
N LEU A 265 -5.68 -3.92 26.86
CA LEU A 265 -5.89 -2.55 27.32
C LEU A 265 -4.57 -1.86 27.62
N ALA A 266 -3.61 -2.55 28.25
CA ALA A 266 -2.30 -2.01 28.55
C ALA A 266 -1.57 -1.55 27.26
N ARG A 267 -1.58 -2.36 26.20
CA ARG A 267 -0.94 -1.99 24.93
C ARG A 267 -1.61 -0.75 24.30
N THR A 268 -2.93 -0.69 24.28
CA THR A 268 -3.68 0.46 23.75
C THR A 268 -3.37 1.74 24.54
N LEU A 269 -3.36 1.67 25.87
CA LEU A 269 -3.04 2.82 26.72
C LEU A 269 -1.58 3.26 26.58
N LEU A 270 -0.66 2.32 26.41
CA LEU A 270 0.75 2.62 26.18
C LEU A 270 0.95 3.32 24.83
N GLN A 271 0.29 2.85 23.77
CA GLN A 271 0.35 3.50 22.47
C GLN A 271 -0.20 4.92 22.56
N GLN A 272 -1.37 5.11 23.19
CA GLN A 272 -1.92 6.45 23.44
C GLN A 272 -0.95 7.35 24.21
N ALA A 273 -0.22 6.82 25.20
CA ALA A 273 0.80 7.58 25.92
C ALA A 273 1.93 8.05 25.00
N LYS A 274 2.42 7.18 24.11
CA LYS A 274 3.46 7.49 23.12
C LYS A 274 2.96 8.47 22.04
N ASP A 275 1.70 8.34 21.62
CA ASP A 275 1.08 9.26 20.66
C ASP A 275 0.94 10.68 21.23
N ILE A 276 0.68 10.81 22.53
CA ILE A 276 0.67 12.10 23.24
C ILE A 276 2.10 12.64 23.37
N TRP A 277 3.00 11.86 23.97
CA TRP A 277 4.39 12.25 24.21
C TRP A 277 5.35 11.06 24.00
N PRO A 278 6.16 11.04 22.92
CA PRO A 278 6.89 9.84 22.52
C PRO A 278 7.98 9.42 23.51
N THR A 279 8.58 10.39 24.19
CA THR A 279 9.68 10.20 25.16
C THR A 279 9.20 10.16 26.62
N VAL A 280 7.94 9.77 26.86
CA VAL A 280 7.38 9.73 28.22
C VAL A 280 8.11 8.70 29.09
N ALA A 281 8.53 9.13 30.28
CA ALA A 281 9.32 8.31 31.18
C ALA A 281 8.60 7.01 31.57
N GLY A 282 9.33 5.88 31.54
CA GLY A 282 8.81 4.56 31.88
C GLY A 282 8.09 3.82 30.75
N ALA A 283 7.79 4.47 29.61
CA ALA A 283 7.11 3.83 28.49
C ALA A 283 7.87 2.64 27.90
N ASP A 284 9.18 2.77 27.69
CA ASP A 284 9.97 1.72 27.03
C ASP A 284 10.19 0.50 27.93
N ALA A 285 10.43 0.73 29.23
CA ALA A 285 10.49 -0.35 30.22
C ALA A 285 9.15 -1.10 30.32
N LEU A 286 8.03 -0.36 30.29
CA LEU A 286 6.70 -0.96 30.33
C LEU A 286 6.35 -1.68 29.02
N SER A 287 6.74 -1.14 27.87
CA SER A 287 6.64 -1.78 26.55
C SER A 287 7.37 -3.12 26.55
N THR A 288 8.62 -3.13 27.01
CA THR A 288 9.48 -4.32 27.15
C THR A 288 8.82 -5.37 28.03
N ARG A 289 8.26 -4.95 29.18
CA ARG A 289 7.56 -5.86 30.10
C ARG A 289 6.31 -6.46 29.48
N ILE A 290 5.45 -5.63 28.86
CA ILE A 290 4.22 -6.10 28.20
C ILE A 290 4.56 -7.09 27.10
N ARG A 291 5.52 -6.79 26.22
CA ARG A 291 5.92 -7.70 25.12
C ARG A 291 6.48 -9.02 25.64
N ARG A 292 7.21 -9.01 26.76
CA ARG A 292 7.73 -10.23 27.38
C ARG A 292 6.63 -11.10 28.00
N GLU A 293 5.66 -10.48 28.68
CA GLU A 293 4.57 -11.21 29.36
C GLU A 293 3.45 -11.63 28.41
N TYR A 294 3.23 -10.87 27.34
CA TYR A 294 2.19 -11.10 26.33
C TYR A 294 2.71 -10.72 24.93
N PRO A 295 3.52 -11.59 24.30
CA PRO A 295 4.10 -11.31 22.98
C PRO A 295 2.99 -11.22 21.93
N VAL A 296 2.91 -10.07 21.27
CA VAL A 296 2.02 -9.83 20.13
C VAL A 296 2.86 -9.44 18.94
N VAL A 297 2.59 -10.06 17.80
CA VAL A 297 3.22 -9.73 16.52
C VAL A 297 2.18 -9.12 15.59
N VAL A 298 2.51 -7.98 15.01
CA VAL A 298 1.65 -7.28 14.05
C VAL A 298 2.20 -7.49 12.64
N VAL A 299 1.37 -7.98 11.73
CA VAL A 299 1.75 -8.35 10.37
C VAL A 299 0.96 -7.52 9.37
N GLY A 300 1.66 -6.78 8.51
CA GLY A 300 1.08 -6.10 7.37
C GLY A 300 0.75 -7.08 6.24
N VAL A 301 -0.49 -7.09 5.76
CA VAL A 301 -0.94 -7.96 4.67
C VAL A 301 -1.63 -7.16 3.57
N ALA A 302 -1.37 -7.49 2.31
CA ALA A 302 -2.00 -6.85 1.15
C ALA A 302 -3.42 -7.38 0.87
N GLN A 303 -3.73 -8.58 1.37
CA GLN A 303 -5.05 -9.21 1.24
C GLN A 303 -5.47 -9.83 2.58
N PRO A 304 -6.72 -9.60 3.01
CA PRO A 304 -7.26 -10.22 4.21
C PRO A 304 -7.64 -11.68 3.95
N LEU A 305 -7.86 -12.43 5.04
CA LEU A 305 -8.44 -13.76 4.99
C LEU A 305 -9.93 -13.69 4.61
N ALA A 306 -10.34 -14.33 3.52
CA ALA A 306 -11.77 -14.51 3.22
C ALA A 306 -12.36 -15.73 3.94
N GLN A 307 -13.68 -15.70 4.19
CA GLN A 307 -14.45 -16.80 4.76
C GLN A 307 -15.41 -17.39 3.71
N PRO A 308 -15.57 -18.73 3.63
CA PRO A 308 -14.82 -19.75 4.37
C PRO A 308 -13.35 -19.81 3.96
N VAL A 309 -12.49 -20.29 4.86
CA VAL A 309 -11.04 -20.42 4.60
C VAL A 309 -10.79 -21.42 3.46
N GLN A 310 -10.10 -20.98 2.41
CA GLN A 310 -9.75 -21.80 1.26
C GLN A 310 -8.23 -21.78 1.03
N ALA A 311 -7.55 -22.90 1.26
CA ALA A 311 -6.10 -23.04 1.13
C ALA A 311 -5.66 -23.60 -0.24
N GLY A 312 -6.37 -23.21 -1.31
CA GLY A 312 -6.12 -23.64 -2.68
C GLY A 312 -4.82 -23.08 -3.27
N LEU A 313 -4.38 -23.62 -4.41
CA LEU A 313 -3.17 -23.17 -5.12
C LEU A 313 -3.29 -21.72 -5.60
N GLU A 314 -4.51 -21.20 -5.66
CA GLU A 314 -4.89 -19.92 -6.22
C GLU A 314 -5.12 -18.83 -5.15
N ASN A 315 -5.08 -19.19 -3.86
CA ASN A 315 -5.47 -18.30 -2.76
C ASN A 315 -4.33 -18.10 -1.76
N TRP A 316 -3.54 -17.02 -1.95
CA TRP A 316 -2.41 -16.70 -1.08
C TRP A 316 -2.82 -16.44 0.37
N SER A 317 -3.79 -15.57 0.62
CA SER A 317 -4.19 -15.21 1.99
C SER A 317 -4.79 -16.40 2.73
N GLY A 318 -5.56 -17.24 2.03
CA GLY A 318 -6.05 -18.51 2.52
C GLY A 318 -4.93 -19.49 2.86
N ARG A 319 -3.93 -19.69 1.98
CA ARG A 319 -2.77 -20.56 2.27
C ARG A 319 -1.95 -20.07 3.45
N ARG A 320 -1.69 -18.76 3.51
CA ARG A 320 -0.95 -18.12 4.60
C ARG A 320 -1.66 -18.35 5.93
N ALA A 321 -2.94 -17.99 6.04
CA ALA A 321 -3.68 -18.10 7.29
C ALA A 321 -4.07 -19.55 7.65
N ALA A 322 -4.25 -20.44 6.67
CA ALA A 322 -4.62 -21.83 6.93
C ALA A 322 -3.61 -22.51 7.85
N ARG A 323 -2.31 -22.22 7.71
CA ARG A 323 -1.25 -22.77 8.57
C ARG A 323 -1.40 -22.40 10.06
N LEU A 324 -2.04 -21.27 10.36
CA LEU A 324 -2.37 -20.85 11.72
C LEU A 324 -3.60 -21.60 12.27
N LEU A 325 -4.59 -21.83 11.40
CA LEU A 325 -5.92 -22.32 11.79
C LEU A 325 -6.06 -23.85 11.71
N ARG A 326 -5.28 -24.50 10.85
CA ARG A 326 -5.34 -25.94 10.56
C ARG A 326 -3.95 -26.44 10.16
N ARG A 327 -3.44 -27.43 10.88
CA ARG A 327 -2.15 -28.05 10.54
C ARG A 327 -2.37 -29.19 9.55
N ARG A 328 -1.46 -29.33 8.58
CA ARG A 328 -1.50 -30.44 7.61
C ARG A 328 -0.80 -31.67 8.16
N LEU A 329 -1.12 -32.85 7.62
CA LEU A 329 -0.43 -34.09 7.95
C LEU A 329 1.03 -34.05 7.48
N VAL A 330 1.24 -33.60 6.25
CA VAL A 330 2.57 -33.37 5.66
C VAL A 330 2.65 -31.94 5.13
N GLU A 331 3.81 -31.31 5.28
CA GLU A 331 4.07 -29.96 4.80
C GLU A 331 5.29 -29.91 3.89
N PHE A 332 5.17 -29.11 2.84
CA PHE A 332 6.26 -28.79 1.92
C PHE A 332 7.19 -27.78 2.60
N SER A 333 8.46 -28.13 2.76
CA SER A 333 9.46 -27.27 3.43
C SER A 333 10.28 -26.41 2.47
N GLY A 334 10.37 -26.81 1.19
CA GLY A 334 11.18 -26.13 0.18
C GLY A 334 11.58 -27.07 -0.95
N ALA A 335 12.42 -26.58 -1.86
CA ALA A 335 12.96 -27.37 -2.97
C ALA A 335 14.23 -28.14 -2.59
N GLY A 336 14.26 -29.44 -2.87
CA GLY A 336 15.43 -30.30 -2.73
C GLY A 336 16.00 -30.74 -4.08
N ALA A 337 17.08 -31.55 -4.04
CA ALA A 337 17.76 -32.03 -5.25
C ALA A 337 16.87 -32.91 -6.16
N GLU A 338 15.85 -33.53 -5.58
CA GLU A 338 14.89 -34.40 -6.26
C GLU A 338 13.46 -33.88 -6.06
N GLY A 339 13.19 -32.60 -6.40
CA GLY A 339 11.86 -32.01 -6.27
C GLY A 339 11.55 -31.54 -4.84
N GLY A 340 10.27 -31.59 -4.43
CA GLY A 340 9.87 -31.04 -3.13
C GLY A 340 10.41 -31.81 -1.93
N GLU A 341 10.83 -31.07 -0.89
CA GLU A 341 11.10 -31.61 0.43
C GLU A 341 9.87 -31.49 1.32
N TYR A 342 9.65 -32.53 2.13
CA TYR A 342 8.47 -32.67 2.95
C TYR A 342 8.81 -33.15 4.35
N PHE A 343 8.04 -32.70 5.32
CA PHE A 343 8.10 -33.21 6.68
C PHE A 343 6.70 -33.41 7.26
N CYS A 344 6.60 -34.33 8.21
CA CYS A 344 5.39 -34.58 8.97
C CYS A 344 5.51 -33.93 10.36
N PRO A 345 4.79 -32.84 10.66
CA PRO A 345 4.85 -32.21 11.98
C PRO A 345 4.38 -33.13 13.12
N TRP A 346 3.55 -34.12 12.80
CA TRP A 346 2.95 -35.06 13.75
C TRP A 346 3.80 -36.29 14.05
N GLY A 347 4.92 -36.48 13.34
CA GLY A 347 5.56 -37.79 13.27
C GLY A 347 6.87 -37.83 12.52
N THR A 348 7.25 -39.04 12.13
CA THR A 348 8.24 -39.32 11.08
C THR A 348 7.52 -40.09 9.97
N LEU A 349 7.73 -39.65 8.73
CA LEU A 349 7.22 -40.32 7.54
C LEU A 349 8.42 -40.85 6.76
N THR A 350 8.49 -42.16 6.55
CA THR A 350 9.59 -42.80 5.84
C THR A 350 9.06 -43.65 4.70
N PRO A 351 9.64 -43.56 3.49
CA PRO A 351 9.38 -44.55 2.44
C PRO A 351 9.80 -45.94 2.93
N ASN A 352 9.03 -46.96 2.57
CA ASN A 352 9.47 -48.34 2.79
C ASN A 352 10.62 -48.71 1.84
N GLU A 353 11.36 -49.77 2.16
CA GLU A 353 12.54 -50.21 1.36
C GLU A 353 12.19 -50.49 -0.11
N SER A 354 10.95 -50.87 -0.39
CA SER A 354 10.44 -51.21 -1.72
C SER A 354 10.05 -49.99 -2.57
N GLY A 355 9.94 -48.79 -1.99
CA GLY A 355 9.43 -47.59 -2.64
C GLY A 355 7.94 -47.65 -3.03
N THR A 356 7.21 -48.65 -2.53
CA THR A 356 5.78 -48.89 -2.79
C THR A 356 4.93 -48.72 -1.54
N GLY A 357 5.45 -48.04 -0.53
CA GLY A 357 4.72 -47.72 0.68
C GLY A 357 5.39 -46.62 1.49
N LEU A 358 4.62 -46.07 2.40
CA LEU A 358 5.02 -45.05 3.36
C LEU A 358 4.69 -45.56 4.77
N GLU A 359 5.64 -45.45 5.67
CA GLU A 359 5.47 -45.74 7.09
C GLU A 359 5.39 -44.42 7.84
N LEU A 360 4.30 -44.24 8.59
CA LEU A 360 4.06 -43.07 9.41
C LEU A 360 4.07 -43.48 10.89
N GLN A 361 5.06 -42.97 11.62
CA GLN A 361 5.15 -43.06 13.06
C GLN A 361 4.70 -41.73 13.68
N LEU A 362 3.54 -41.73 14.33
CA LEU A 362 3.03 -40.59 15.09
C LEU A 362 3.79 -40.42 16.40
N ARG A 363 4.00 -39.16 16.79
CA ARG A 363 4.53 -38.80 18.10
C ARG A 363 3.47 -39.04 19.17
N GLN A 364 3.88 -39.47 20.35
CA GLN A 364 3.00 -39.48 21.51
C GLN A 364 2.63 -38.05 21.88
N SER A 365 1.33 -37.80 22.08
CA SER A 365 0.90 -36.50 22.59
C SER A 365 1.40 -36.34 24.02
N THR A 366 2.03 -35.20 24.30
CA THR A 366 2.49 -34.83 25.65
C THR A 366 1.46 -34.01 26.43
N THR A 367 0.33 -33.68 25.82
CA THR A 367 -0.78 -32.95 26.47
C THR A 367 -1.67 -33.90 27.28
N SER A 368 -2.28 -33.40 28.36
CA SER A 368 -3.15 -34.21 29.22
C SER A 368 -4.30 -34.83 28.41
N PRO A 369 -4.57 -36.14 28.57
CA PRO A 369 -5.57 -36.87 27.78
C PRO A 369 -7.02 -36.42 28.00
N GLU A 370 -7.29 -35.61 29.03
CA GLU A 370 -8.63 -35.06 29.30
C GLU A 370 -8.97 -33.81 28.45
N GLU A 371 -7.98 -33.17 27.82
CA GLU A 371 -8.14 -31.86 27.17
C GLU A 371 -8.03 -31.88 25.63
N THR A 372 -7.60 -33.00 25.02
CA THR A 372 -7.51 -33.13 23.55
C THR A 372 -7.75 -34.57 23.08
N HIS A 373 -8.43 -34.75 21.94
CA HIS A 373 -8.45 -36.03 21.21
C HIS A 373 -7.15 -36.14 20.38
N PRO A 374 -6.14 -36.93 20.82
CA PRO A 374 -4.91 -37.07 20.06
C PRO A 374 -5.21 -37.73 18.71
N ILE A 375 -4.56 -37.26 17.64
CA ILE A 375 -4.68 -37.90 16.32
C ILE A 375 -4.14 -39.32 16.43
N THR A 376 -4.96 -40.28 16.06
CA THR A 376 -4.56 -41.69 16.01
C THR A 376 -4.34 -42.13 14.57
N SER A 377 -3.61 -43.24 14.42
CA SER A 377 -3.47 -43.94 13.15
C SER A 377 -4.83 -44.36 12.56
N LEU A 378 -5.86 -44.62 13.38
CA LEU A 378 -7.21 -44.98 12.92
C LEU A 378 -7.94 -43.80 12.29
N ASP A 379 -7.81 -42.61 12.87
CA ASP A 379 -8.40 -41.38 12.33
C ASP A 379 -7.79 -41.06 10.96
N LEU A 380 -6.46 -41.12 10.88
CA LEU A 380 -5.73 -40.91 9.64
C LEU A 380 -6.07 -41.98 8.59
N ALA A 381 -6.16 -43.25 8.98
CA ALA A 381 -6.54 -44.31 8.06
C ALA A 381 -7.91 -44.05 7.43
N SER A 382 -8.88 -43.63 8.24
CA SER A 382 -10.23 -43.30 7.78
C SER A 382 -10.22 -42.13 6.80
N GLN A 383 -9.49 -41.05 7.13
CA GLN A 383 -9.35 -39.88 6.27
C GLN A 383 -8.69 -40.21 4.92
N LEU A 384 -7.61 -41.00 4.93
CA LEU A 384 -6.90 -41.40 3.70
C LEU A 384 -7.76 -42.30 2.80
N LEU A 385 -8.60 -43.16 3.39
CA LEU A 385 -9.59 -43.96 2.66
C LEU A 385 -10.70 -43.08 2.10
N ASP A 386 -11.16 -42.06 2.84
CA ASP A 386 -12.17 -41.11 2.36
C ASP A 386 -11.71 -40.31 1.15
N MET A 387 -10.42 -39.93 1.10
CA MET A 387 -9.82 -39.31 -0.09
C MET A 387 -9.86 -40.21 -1.33
N ALA A 388 -10.00 -41.53 -1.17
CA ALA A 388 -10.13 -42.47 -2.27
C ALA A 388 -11.59 -42.73 -2.69
N LYS A 389 -12.60 -42.19 -1.98
CA LYS A 389 -14.03 -42.42 -2.26
C LYS A 389 -14.61 -41.33 -3.17
N PRO A 390 -15.11 -41.66 -4.38
CA PRO A 390 -15.68 -40.67 -5.31
C PRO A 390 -16.83 -39.81 -4.75
N SER A 391 -17.55 -40.32 -3.76
CA SER A 391 -18.67 -39.62 -3.12
C SER A 391 -18.26 -38.65 -2.01
N HIS A 392 -16.99 -38.67 -1.56
CA HIS A 392 -16.54 -37.87 -0.44
C HIS A 392 -15.99 -36.49 -0.90
N LYS A 393 -16.15 -35.46 -0.07
CA LYS A 393 -15.74 -34.08 -0.42
C LYS A 393 -14.24 -33.93 -0.67
N THR A 394 -13.42 -34.78 -0.05
CA THR A 394 -11.95 -34.79 -0.18
C THR A 394 -11.44 -35.73 -1.28
N PHE A 395 -12.33 -36.24 -2.13
CA PHE A 395 -11.96 -37.20 -3.18
C PHE A 395 -10.83 -36.67 -4.07
N ASN A 396 -9.81 -37.51 -4.26
CA ASN A 396 -8.74 -37.27 -5.21
C ASN A 396 -8.57 -38.52 -6.09
N SER A 397 -8.84 -38.38 -7.39
CA SER A 397 -8.79 -39.50 -8.33
C SER A 397 -7.40 -40.09 -8.52
N SER A 398 -6.35 -39.27 -8.43
CA SER A 398 -4.96 -39.73 -8.55
C SER A 398 -4.58 -40.55 -7.32
N TRP A 399 -4.92 -40.08 -6.12
CA TRP A 399 -4.75 -40.83 -4.87
C TRP A 399 -5.54 -42.15 -4.88
N ALA A 400 -6.81 -42.11 -5.27
CA ALA A 400 -7.66 -43.30 -5.37
C ALA A 400 -7.09 -44.36 -6.33
N SER A 401 -6.41 -43.93 -7.39
CA SER A 401 -5.75 -44.83 -8.35
C SER A 401 -4.41 -45.40 -7.86
N LEU A 402 -3.83 -44.78 -6.84
CA LEU A 402 -2.50 -45.11 -6.31
C LEU A 402 -2.60 -45.92 -5.03
N LEU A 403 -3.58 -45.64 -4.18
CA LEU A 403 -3.78 -46.31 -2.91
C LEU A 403 -4.10 -47.81 -3.12
N GLN A 404 -3.34 -48.68 -2.45
CA GLN A 404 -3.60 -50.12 -2.41
C GLN A 404 -4.24 -50.52 -1.08
N GLN A 405 -3.63 -50.11 0.02
CA GLN A 405 -4.05 -50.48 1.37
C GLN A 405 -3.56 -49.44 2.37
N VAL A 406 -4.35 -49.24 3.43
CA VAL A 406 -3.91 -48.55 4.64
C VAL A 406 -4.02 -49.54 5.80
N GLN A 407 -2.92 -49.79 6.52
CA GLN A 407 -2.87 -50.73 7.63
C GLN A 407 -2.47 -50.02 8.92
N VAL A 408 -3.37 -50.06 9.90
CA VAL A 408 -3.09 -49.63 11.27
C VAL A 408 -2.30 -50.73 11.98
N LYS A 409 -1.03 -50.46 12.33
CA LYS A 409 -0.17 -51.41 13.07
C LYS A 409 -0.31 -51.25 14.57
N SER A 410 -0.41 -50.02 15.03
CA SER A 410 -0.66 -49.63 16.42
C SER A 410 -1.41 -48.30 16.46
N VAL A 411 -1.74 -47.77 17.65
CA VAL A 411 -2.40 -46.45 17.80
C VAL A 411 -1.59 -45.31 17.18
N LEU A 412 -0.26 -45.47 17.05
CA LEU A 412 0.66 -44.44 16.55
C LEU A 412 1.39 -44.87 15.28
N GLU A 413 1.14 -46.06 14.76
CA GLU A 413 1.82 -46.60 13.58
C GLU A 413 0.84 -46.90 12.47
N LEU A 414 1.10 -46.30 11.32
CA LEU A 414 0.30 -46.45 10.11
C LEU A 414 1.22 -46.83 8.94
N GLU A 415 0.88 -47.92 8.25
CA GLU A 415 1.52 -48.30 6.99
C GLU A 415 0.56 -47.98 5.83
N ILE A 416 1.04 -47.24 4.85
CA ILE A 416 0.32 -46.90 3.63
C ILE A 416 0.99 -47.66 2.48
N GLN A 417 0.27 -48.54 1.81
CA GLN A 417 0.76 -49.25 0.63
C GLN A 417 0.15 -48.65 -0.63
N ILE A 418 0.99 -48.41 -1.63
CA ILE A 418 0.62 -47.88 -2.94
C ILE A 418 0.86 -48.94 -4.01
N GLN A 419 -0.04 -48.99 -5.00
CA GLN A 419 -0.08 -50.03 -6.03
C GLN A 419 1.16 -50.09 -6.92
N ARG A 420 1.90 -48.98 -7.00
CA ARG A 420 3.10 -48.80 -7.80
C ARG A 420 3.96 -47.71 -7.16
N ALA A 421 5.27 -47.75 -7.41
CA ALA A 421 6.15 -46.64 -7.05
C ALA A 421 5.65 -45.35 -7.72
N PHE A 422 5.69 -44.24 -6.99
CA PHE A 422 5.27 -42.93 -7.48
C PHE A 422 6.34 -41.91 -7.11
N VAL A 423 6.48 -40.85 -7.90
CA VAL A 423 7.40 -39.76 -7.60
C VAL A 423 6.78 -38.86 -6.54
N ARG A 424 7.41 -38.75 -5.36
CA ARG A 424 6.93 -37.91 -4.24
C ARG A 424 5.51 -38.26 -3.76
N PRO A 425 5.21 -39.51 -3.37
CA PRO A 425 3.90 -39.90 -2.85
C PRO A 425 3.51 -39.12 -1.57
N GLU A 426 4.48 -38.64 -0.80
CA GLU A 426 4.29 -37.77 0.37
C GLU A 426 3.52 -36.48 0.04
N ALA A 427 3.60 -35.97 -1.20
CA ALA A 427 2.88 -34.77 -1.63
C ALA A 427 1.36 -34.95 -1.63
N PHE A 428 0.84 -36.18 -1.78
CA PHE A 428 -0.59 -36.46 -1.64
C PHE A 428 -1.08 -36.33 -0.19
N LEU A 429 -0.18 -36.45 0.79
CA LEU A 429 -0.49 -36.38 2.22
C LEU A 429 -0.47 -34.94 2.74
N ALA A 430 -0.26 -33.94 1.89
CA ALA A 430 -0.36 -32.52 2.24
C ALA A 430 -1.82 -32.05 2.40
N VAL A 431 -2.56 -32.73 3.29
CA VAL A 431 -3.98 -32.53 3.59
C VAL A 431 -4.18 -32.03 5.02
N GLU A 432 -5.23 -31.23 5.24
CA GLU A 432 -5.65 -30.78 6.57
C GLU A 432 -6.14 -31.98 7.40
N ILE A 433 -5.73 -32.10 8.66
CA ILE A 433 -6.24 -33.16 9.54
C ILE A 433 -7.58 -32.73 10.13
N SER A 434 -8.54 -33.67 10.19
CA SER A 434 -9.85 -33.45 10.81
C SER A 434 -10.03 -34.41 12.00
N HIS A 435 -10.23 -33.87 13.20
CA HIS A 435 -10.43 -34.68 14.42
C HIS A 435 -11.86 -35.27 14.56
N ASP A 436 -12.83 -34.75 13.81
CA ASP A 436 -14.21 -35.22 13.85
C ASP A 436 -14.89 -34.96 12.49
N THR A 437 -15.68 -35.90 11.99
CA THR A 437 -16.50 -35.71 10.78
C THR A 437 -17.83 -35.01 11.09
N SER A 438 -18.15 -34.79 12.37
CA SER A 438 -19.40 -34.21 12.87
C SER A 438 -19.29 -32.79 13.45
N LEU A 439 -18.07 -32.28 13.69
CA LEU A 439 -17.87 -30.91 14.16
C LEU A 439 -18.11 -29.89 13.04
N SER A 440 -18.73 -28.76 13.39
CA SER A 440 -18.94 -27.65 12.48
C SER A 440 -17.59 -27.13 11.93
N GLU A 441 -17.55 -26.70 10.66
CA GLU A 441 -16.37 -26.13 9.98
C GLU A 441 -15.72 -24.93 10.70
N SER A 442 -16.35 -24.46 11.78
CA SER A 442 -16.07 -23.26 12.57
C SER A 442 -14.99 -23.43 13.66
N GLU A 443 -14.59 -24.65 14.02
CA GLU A 443 -13.58 -24.87 15.07
C GLU A 443 -12.17 -24.98 14.47
N SER A 444 -11.28 -24.10 14.91
CA SER A 444 -9.87 -24.07 14.51
C SER A 444 -9.15 -25.29 15.10
N GLN A 445 -8.39 -26.02 14.29
CA GLN A 445 -7.64 -27.23 14.69
C GLN A 445 -6.13 -27.02 14.47
N GLY A 446 -5.68 -25.80 14.69
CA GLY A 446 -4.30 -25.36 14.49
C GLY A 446 -3.72 -24.66 15.72
N PRO A 447 -2.46 -24.19 15.65
CA PRO A 447 -1.80 -23.54 16.76
C PRO A 447 -2.46 -22.21 17.20
N PHE A 448 -3.34 -21.65 16.38
CA PHE A 448 -4.09 -20.44 16.68
C PHE A 448 -5.58 -20.61 16.38
N VAL A 449 -6.40 -19.80 17.01
CA VAL A 449 -7.82 -19.65 16.72
C VAL A 449 -8.13 -18.24 16.23
N LEU A 450 -9.04 -18.11 15.27
CA LEU A 450 -9.57 -16.83 14.83
C LEU A 450 -10.39 -16.20 15.97
N ARG A 451 -10.01 -15.01 16.45
CA ARG A 451 -10.71 -14.32 17.54
C ARG A 451 -11.65 -13.23 17.05
N SER A 452 -11.21 -12.44 16.09
CA SER A 452 -12.00 -11.37 15.51
C SER A 452 -11.48 -11.00 14.13
N GLN A 453 -12.38 -10.50 13.29
CA GLN A 453 -12.07 -9.98 11.98
C GLN A 453 -12.95 -8.76 11.72
N ASN A 454 -12.37 -7.69 11.21
CA ASN A 454 -13.08 -6.52 10.72
C ASN A 454 -12.46 -6.05 9.38
N GLU A 455 -12.90 -4.90 8.88
CA GLU A 455 -12.45 -4.35 7.59
C GLU A 455 -10.99 -3.91 7.55
N SER A 456 -10.25 -3.92 8.67
CA SER A 456 -8.85 -3.45 8.72
C SER A 456 -7.92 -4.42 9.42
N GLU A 457 -8.43 -5.27 10.31
CA GLU A 457 -7.61 -6.20 11.08
C GLU A 457 -8.24 -7.59 11.21
N THR A 458 -7.37 -8.60 11.27
CA THR A 458 -7.71 -9.98 11.64
C THR A 458 -6.84 -10.41 12.81
N VAL A 459 -7.46 -10.91 13.88
CA VAL A 459 -6.76 -11.25 15.13
C VAL A 459 -6.82 -12.76 15.37
N TYR A 460 -5.64 -13.35 15.50
CA TYR A 460 -5.43 -14.75 15.87
C TYR A 460 -4.87 -14.83 17.28
N ARG A 461 -5.29 -15.83 18.03
CA ARG A 461 -4.77 -16.10 19.38
C ARG A 461 -4.30 -17.53 19.49
N THR A 462 -3.15 -17.72 20.12
CA THR A 462 -2.58 -19.06 20.35
C THR A 462 -3.58 -19.93 21.10
N ASP A 463 -3.76 -21.15 20.63
CA ASP A 463 -4.44 -22.22 21.36
C ASP A 463 -3.42 -22.97 22.23
N PRO A 464 -3.46 -22.82 23.57
CA PRO A 464 -2.53 -23.50 24.46
C PRO A 464 -2.78 -25.01 24.56
N SER A 465 -3.94 -25.49 24.12
CA SER A 465 -4.29 -26.92 24.12
C SER A 465 -3.77 -27.65 22.88
N PHE A 466 -3.37 -26.93 21.84
CA PHE A 466 -2.88 -27.53 20.60
C PHE A 466 -1.58 -28.31 20.84
N ALA A 467 -1.56 -29.57 20.36
CA ALA A 467 -0.51 -30.54 20.67
C ALA A 467 0.91 -30.14 20.19
N LEU A 468 1.00 -29.32 19.15
CA LEU A 468 2.27 -28.83 18.60
C LEU A 468 2.53 -27.35 18.94
N SER A 469 1.82 -26.79 19.93
CA SER A 469 2.06 -25.43 20.39
C SER A 469 3.43 -25.31 21.06
N SER A 470 4.08 -24.18 20.85
CA SER A 470 5.39 -23.86 21.41
C SER A 470 5.24 -22.77 22.48
N PRO A 471 5.97 -22.84 23.61
CA PRO A 471 5.89 -21.83 24.67
C PRO A 471 6.48 -20.48 24.24
N VAL A 472 7.32 -20.46 23.18
CA VAL A 472 7.98 -19.25 22.70
C VAL A 472 7.19 -18.50 21.63
N GLN A 473 6.19 -19.13 21.02
CA GLN A 473 5.40 -18.54 19.93
C GLN A 473 4.57 -17.33 20.42
N PRO A 474 4.18 -16.41 19.52
CA PRO A 474 3.38 -15.25 19.88
C PRO A 474 2.05 -15.64 20.54
N ARG A 475 1.60 -14.87 21.55
CA ARG A 475 0.28 -15.08 22.16
C ARG A 475 -0.85 -14.62 21.25
N GLU A 476 -0.61 -13.54 20.50
CA GLU A 476 -1.52 -13.06 19.46
C GLU A 476 -0.74 -12.66 18.21
N ILE A 477 -1.37 -12.88 17.06
CA ILE A 477 -0.96 -12.34 15.76
C ILE A 477 -2.08 -11.43 15.29
N ILE A 478 -1.72 -10.23 14.89
CA ILE A 478 -2.67 -9.25 14.36
C ILE A 478 -2.25 -8.95 12.94
N GLU A 479 -3.08 -9.36 11.99
CA GLU A 479 -2.93 -8.94 10.60
C GLU A 479 -3.59 -7.58 10.41
N LEU A 480 -2.81 -6.59 9.98
CA LEU A 480 -3.31 -5.32 9.50
C LEU A 480 -3.39 -5.38 7.98
N TRP A 481 -4.61 -5.29 7.45
CA TRP A 481 -4.82 -5.22 6.02
C TRP A 481 -4.78 -3.76 5.55
N LEU A 482 -3.86 -3.48 4.65
CA LEU A 482 -3.81 -2.23 3.91
C LEU A 482 -3.73 -2.55 2.42
N GLN A 483 -4.61 -1.90 1.64
CA GLN A 483 -4.63 -2.06 0.19
C GLN A 483 -3.39 -1.43 -0.48
N ASP A 484 -2.81 -0.40 0.15
CA ASP A 484 -1.57 0.25 -0.28
C ASP A 484 -0.35 -0.42 0.39
N THR A 485 0.42 -1.17 -0.41
CA THR A 485 1.63 -1.85 0.07
C THR A 485 2.76 -0.89 0.41
N GLY A 486 2.81 0.31 -0.21
CA GLY A 486 3.80 1.33 0.12
C GLY A 486 3.61 1.86 1.54
N GLN A 487 2.34 1.97 1.99
CA GLN A 487 2.04 2.29 3.38
C GLN A 487 2.49 1.16 4.32
N LEU A 488 2.36 -0.12 3.94
CA LEU A 488 2.87 -1.23 4.76
C LEU A 488 4.39 -1.20 4.91
N ALA A 489 5.13 -0.86 3.84
CA ALA A 489 6.57 -0.67 3.90
C ALA A 489 6.94 0.48 4.85
N ASN A 490 6.21 1.60 4.77
CA ASN A 490 6.38 2.74 5.67
C ASN A 490 6.07 2.40 7.14
N ASP A 491 4.98 1.65 7.38
CA ASP A 491 4.58 1.18 8.70
C ASP A 491 5.63 0.23 9.30
N LEU A 492 6.30 -0.57 8.47
CA LEU A 492 7.40 -1.43 8.91
C LEU A 492 8.63 -0.59 9.31
N GLN A 493 9.00 0.42 8.50
CA GLN A 493 10.09 1.34 8.80
C GLN A 493 9.88 2.09 10.13
N HIS A 494 8.64 2.47 10.42
CA HIS A 494 8.28 3.15 11.67
C HIS A 494 7.98 2.19 12.83
N GLY A 495 8.06 0.87 12.61
CA GLY A 495 7.84 -0.16 13.61
C GLY A 495 6.38 -0.30 14.09
N VAL A 496 5.42 0.21 13.30
CA VAL A 496 3.97 0.05 13.47
C VAL A 496 3.58 -1.41 13.24
N VAL A 497 4.14 -2.02 12.19
CA VAL A 497 4.10 -3.48 11.97
C VAL A 497 5.46 -4.11 12.27
N ASP A 498 5.45 -5.40 12.62
CA ASP A 498 6.65 -6.20 12.89
C ASP A 498 7.13 -6.95 11.64
N ALA A 499 6.22 -7.30 10.74
CA ALA A 499 6.50 -7.96 9.47
C ALA A 499 5.50 -7.53 8.39
N VAL A 500 5.88 -7.66 7.12
CA VAL A 500 5.03 -7.47 5.93
C VAL A 500 5.13 -8.73 5.07
N ASP A 501 3.96 -9.31 4.77
CA ASP A 501 3.82 -10.60 4.08
C ASP A 501 4.30 -10.57 2.63
N ARG A 502 3.82 -9.62 1.82
CA ARG A 502 4.24 -9.44 0.43
C ARG A 502 4.60 -7.99 0.17
N LEU A 503 5.82 -7.76 -0.31
CA LEU A 503 6.31 -6.44 -0.71
C LEU A 503 6.01 -6.18 -2.18
N ASN A 504 5.79 -4.91 -2.51
CA ASN A 504 5.94 -4.48 -3.89
C ASN A 504 7.43 -4.59 -4.29
N PRO A 505 7.75 -5.04 -5.51
CA PRO A 505 9.11 -5.00 -6.06
C PRO A 505 9.87 -3.68 -5.84
N LEU A 506 9.18 -2.53 -5.87
CA LEU A 506 9.79 -1.22 -5.62
C LEU A 506 10.15 -0.99 -4.15
N ASP A 507 9.27 -1.39 -3.23
CA ASP A 507 9.45 -1.24 -1.78
C ASP A 507 10.60 -2.13 -1.27
N LYS A 508 10.81 -3.28 -1.91
CA LYS A 508 11.94 -4.18 -1.62
C LYS A 508 13.28 -3.44 -1.62
N VAL A 509 13.57 -2.70 -2.68
CA VAL A 509 14.88 -2.03 -2.86
C VAL A 509 15.08 -0.94 -1.80
N GLN A 510 14.01 -0.25 -1.42
CA GLN A 510 14.04 0.76 -0.35
C GLN A 510 14.33 0.11 1.01
N LEU A 511 13.62 -0.97 1.35
CA LEU A 511 13.73 -1.63 2.64
C LEU A 511 15.07 -2.38 2.84
N GLU A 512 15.70 -2.87 1.77
CA GLU A 512 17.03 -3.48 1.84
C GLU A 512 18.12 -2.52 2.32
N GLY A 513 17.91 -1.20 2.17
CA GLY A 513 18.81 -0.18 2.66
C GLY A 513 18.69 0.13 4.17
N GLU A 514 17.65 -0.38 4.84
CA GLU A 514 17.34 -0.05 6.23
C GLU A 514 18.05 -0.99 7.22
N PRO A 515 18.80 -0.47 8.20
CA PRO A 515 19.68 -1.28 9.04
C PRO A 515 18.94 -2.19 10.03
N ASP A 516 17.69 -1.87 10.39
CA ASP A 516 16.88 -2.60 11.37
C ASP A 516 15.86 -3.56 10.72
N ILE A 517 15.84 -3.63 9.37
CA ILE A 517 14.89 -4.42 8.59
C ILE A 517 15.64 -5.55 7.87
N VAL A 518 15.02 -6.72 7.83
CA VAL A 518 15.47 -7.85 7.02
C VAL A 518 14.45 -8.05 5.90
N VAL A 519 14.95 -8.14 4.67
CA VAL A 519 14.15 -8.46 3.49
C VAL A 519 14.51 -9.88 3.05
N GLY A 520 13.50 -10.75 2.99
CA GLY A 520 13.64 -12.15 2.56
C GLY A 520 12.83 -12.44 1.30
N ARG A 521 13.20 -13.52 0.60
CA ARG A 521 12.49 -14.04 -0.58
C ARG A 521 11.80 -15.34 -0.21
N TYR A 522 10.57 -15.53 -0.66
CA TYR A 522 9.92 -16.84 -0.53
C TYR A 522 10.58 -17.89 -1.44
N ASP A 523 10.51 -19.15 -1.02
CA ASP A 523 11.14 -20.25 -1.75
C ASP A 523 10.34 -20.71 -2.98
N LEU A 524 9.10 -20.23 -3.15
CA LEU A 524 8.28 -20.52 -4.33
C LEU A 524 7.96 -19.22 -5.09
N PRO A 525 8.11 -19.21 -6.42
CA PRO A 525 7.63 -18.10 -7.21
C PRO A 525 6.11 -18.20 -7.47
N THR A 526 5.49 -17.06 -7.76
CA THR A 526 4.08 -16.97 -8.16
C THR A 526 3.94 -17.02 -9.67
N ILE A 527 2.98 -17.80 -10.17
CA ILE A 527 2.65 -17.90 -11.60
C ILE A 527 1.38 -17.11 -11.90
N HIS A 528 1.47 -16.15 -12.82
CA HIS A 528 0.35 -15.29 -13.21
C HIS A 528 -0.20 -15.72 -14.56
N VAL A 529 -1.52 -15.90 -14.62
CA VAL A 529 -2.21 -16.44 -15.80
C VAL A 529 -3.55 -15.74 -16.03
N LEU A 530 -4.02 -15.74 -17.28
CA LEU A 530 -5.44 -15.54 -17.57
C LEU A 530 -6.10 -16.88 -17.90
N ILE A 531 -7.22 -17.15 -17.25
CA ILE A 531 -8.04 -18.35 -17.42
C ILE A 531 -9.27 -17.98 -18.25
N PRO A 532 -9.41 -18.50 -19.48
CA PRO A 532 -10.57 -18.25 -20.33
C PRO A 532 -11.78 -19.11 -19.96
N ASN A 533 -12.94 -18.48 -19.84
CA ASN A 533 -14.22 -19.14 -19.61
C ASN A 533 -14.90 -19.53 -20.95
N SER A 534 -14.43 -20.64 -21.51
CA SER A 534 -14.89 -21.19 -22.79
C SER A 534 -16.31 -21.77 -22.73
N ARG A 535 -16.80 -22.17 -21.55
CA ARG A 535 -18.19 -22.65 -21.38
C ARG A 535 -19.21 -21.51 -21.49
N ARG A 536 -18.86 -20.33 -20.99
CA ARG A 536 -19.70 -19.13 -21.04
C ARG A 536 -19.64 -18.48 -22.43
N ASN A 537 -18.43 -18.24 -22.94
CA ASN A 537 -18.23 -17.37 -24.07
C ASN A 537 -17.81 -18.16 -25.33
N PRO A 538 -18.66 -18.23 -26.37
CA PRO A 538 -18.37 -18.99 -27.60
C PRO A 538 -17.11 -18.51 -28.35
N PHE A 539 -16.72 -17.24 -28.20
CA PHE A 539 -15.47 -16.75 -28.79
C PHE A 539 -14.26 -17.28 -28.03
N LEU A 540 -14.33 -17.37 -26.70
CA LEU A 540 -13.26 -17.96 -25.90
C LEU A 540 -13.16 -19.48 -26.07
N ALA A 541 -14.22 -20.17 -26.51
CA ALA A 541 -14.11 -21.57 -26.93
C ALA A 541 -13.24 -21.75 -28.20
N ASN A 542 -13.09 -20.71 -29.01
CA ASN A 542 -12.26 -20.74 -30.22
C ASN A 542 -10.77 -20.53 -29.89
N ARG A 543 -9.93 -21.53 -30.23
CA ARG A 543 -8.47 -21.49 -29.98
C ARG A 543 -7.76 -20.31 -30.64
N PHE A 544 -8.19 -19.85 -31.82
CA PHE A 544 -7.54 -18.72 -32.50
C PHE A 544 -7.82 -17.42 -31.76
N PHE A 545 -9.04 -17.27 -31.21
CA PHE A 545 -9.39 -16.12 -30.38
C PHE A 545 -8.57 -16.08 -29.08
N ARG A 546 -8.47 -17.21 -28.36
CA ARG A 546 -7.60 -17.30 -27.17
C ARG A 546 -6.13 -17.01 -27.49
N ARG A 547 -5.62 -17.57 -28.59
CA ARG A 547 -4.25 -17.34 -29.03
C ARG A 547 -4.02 -15.88 -29.46
N ALA A 548 -5.02 -15.22 -30.03
CA ALA A 548 -4.97 -13.80 -30.35
C ALA A 548 -4.77 -12.95 -29.11
N ILE A 549 -5.45 -13.25 -27.99
CA ILE A 549 -5.24 -12.57 -26.69
C ILE A 549 -3.76 -12.61 -26.29
N ALA A 550 -3.11 -13.77 -26.38
CA ALA A 550 -1.69 -13.89 -26.03
C ALA A 550 -0.76 -13.02 -26.88
N TYR A 551 -1.08 -12.83 -28.17
CA TYR A 551 -0.32 -11.97 -29.08
C TYR A 551 -0.69 -10.48 -28.96
N ALA A 552 -1.90 -10.17 -28.48
CA ALA A 552 -2.42 -8.81 -28.31
C ALA A 552 -1.85 -8.12 -27.07
N ILE A 553 -1.44 -8.90 -26.06
CA ILE A 553 -0.95 -8.36 -24.80
C ILE A 553 0.58 -8.25 -24.85
N GLN A 554 1.11 -7.05 -24.63
CA GLN A 554 2.53 -6.75 -24.49
C GLN A 554 3.03 -7.11 -23.08
N ARG A 555 3.01 -8.42 -22.76
CA ARG A 555 3.31 -8.96 -21.42
C ARG A 555 4.66 -8.52 -20.86
N ASP A 556 5.71 -8.47 -21.69
CA ASP A 556 7.05 -8.06 -21.23
C ASP A 556 7.08 -6.62 -20.72
N ALA A 557 6.38 -5.71 -21.42
CA ALA A 557 6.30 -4.31 -21.02
C ALA A 557 5.46 -4.15 -19.75
N ILE A 558 4.35 -4.89 -19.62
CA ILE A 558 3.54 -4.87 -18.39
C ILE A 558 4.39 -5.33 -17.21
N LEU A 559 5.05 -6.48 -17.32
CA LEU A 559 5.90 -7.02 -16.26
C LEU A 559 7.02 -6.03 -15.90
N LYS A 560 7.87 -5.67 -16.86
CA LYS A 560 9.08 -4.89 -16.57
C LYS A 560 8.78 -3.45 -16.17
N GLN A 561 7.85 -2.78 -16.85
CA GLN A 561 7.65 -1.34 -16.65
C GLN A 561 6.58 -1.03 -15.61
N LEU A 562 5.51 -1.82 -15.54
CA LEU A 562 4.39 -1.54 -14.63
C LEU A 562 4.49 -2.33 -13.33
N VAL A 563 4.75 -3.64 -13.40
CA VAL A 563 4.79 -4.50 -12.21
C VAL A 563 6.11 -4.38 -11.45
N LEU A 564 7.24 -4.41 -12.16
CA LEU A 564 8.58 -4.31 -11.56
C LEU A 564 9.11 -2.86 -11.49
N GLY A 565 8.38 -1.89 -12.04
CA GLY A 565 8.78 -0.48 -12.05
C GLY A 565 10.14 -0.19 -12.69
N GLY A 566 10.57 -1.03 -13.64
CA GLY A 566 11.86 -0.96 -14.32
C GLY A 566 13.00 -1.73 -13.65
N ALA A 567 12.78 -2.32 -12.48
CA ALA A 567 13.77 -3.15 -11.81
C ALA A 567 13.95 -4.50 -12.53
N ASP A 568 15.19 -4.99 -12.55
CA ASP A 568 15.53 -6.33 -13.01
C ASP A 568 15.73 -7.23 -11.79
N LEU A 569 14.73 -8.06 -11.49
CA LEU A 569 14.72 -8.94 -10.32
C LEU A 569 14.83 -10.41 -10.75
N GLU A 570 15.76 -11.13 -10.13
CA GLU A 570 15.95 -12.56 -10.38
C GLU A 570 14.65 -13.34 -10.12
N GLY A 571 14.34 -14.28 -11.01
CA GLY A 571 13.13 -15.10 -10.94
C GLY A 571 11.87 -14.46 -11.50
N CYS A 572 11.92 -13.17 -11.88
CA CYS A 572 10.82 -12.49 -12.55
C CYS A 572 10.98 -12.56 -14.07
N ARG A 573 10.09 -13.27 -14.78
CA ARG A 573 10.19 -13.46 -16.24
C ARG A 573 8.86 -13.81 -16.89
N LEU A 574 8.79 -13.61 -18.21
CA LEU A 574 7.72 -14.22 -19.01
C LEU A 574 7.84 -15.74 -18.99
N ILE A 575 6.69 -16.41 -19.00
CA ILE A 575 6.58 -17.87 -19.04
C ILE A 575 5.68 -18.31 -20.19
N SER A 576 5.92 -19.52 -20.69
CA SER A 576 5.19 -20.12 -21.81
C SER A 576 4.09 -21.09 -21.37
N GLY A 577 4.03 -21.45 -20.09
CA GLY A 577 3.15 -22.51 -19.63
C GLY A 577 2.75 -22.36 -18.17
N PRO A 578 2.16 -23.41 -17.60
CA PRO A 578 1.51 -23.31 -16.29
C PRO A 578 2.44 -23.54 -15.09
N PHE A 579 3.62 -24.13 -15.31
CA PHE A 579 4.52 -24.53 -14.25
C PHE A 579 5.60 -23.47 -13.99
N PRO A 580 6.14 -23.40 -12.75
CA PRO A 580 7.26 -22.52 -12.47
C PRO A 580 8.51 -22.96 -13.22
N ALA A 581 9.26 -21.98 -13.72
CA ALA A 581 10.52 -22.20 -14.41
C ALA A 581 11.72 -22.26 -13.46
N GLY A 582 11.49 -22.14 -12.14
CA GLY A 582 12.51 -21.90 -11.12
C GLY A 582 12.98 -20.43 -11.08
N PHE A 583 13.88 -20.09 -10.18
CA PHE A 583 14.52 -18.76 -10.11
C PHE A 583 15.73 -18.67 -11.05
N THR A 584 16.50 -19.76 -11.16
CA THR A 584 17.67 -19.88 -12.04
C THR A 584 17.48 -21.02 -13.05
N SER A 585 18.46 -21.25 -13.94
CA SER A 585 18.39 -22.32 -14.95
C SER A 585 18.48 -23.73 -14.37
N ASP A 586 19.21 -23.89 -13.26
CA ASP A 586 19.48 -25.19 -12.62
C ASP A 586 18.66 -25.39 -11.35
N ASP A 587 17.66 -24.54 -11.15
CA ASP A 587 16.76 -24.59 -10.00
C ASP A 587 15.88 -25.85 -10.06
N PRO A 588 15.90 -26.70 -9.01
CA PRO A 588 15.10 -27.93 -8.99
C PRO A 588 13.60 -27.67 -9.09
N LEU A 589 13.09 -26.49 -8.71
CA LEU A 589 11.67 -26.13 -8.87
C LEU A 589 11.25 -26.07 -10.35
N GLY A 590 12.20 -25.85 -11.26
CA GLY A 590 11.95 -25.72 -12.69
C GLY A 590 11.73 -27.03 -13.43
N TYR A 591 11.78 -28.19 -12.75
CA TYR A 591 11.81 -29.50 -13.41
C TYR A 591 10.61 -29.78 -14.33
N ALA A 592 9.44 -29.20 -14.04
CA ALA A 592 8.21 -29.35 -14.81
C ALA A 592 8.09 -28.38 -15.98
N TYR A 593 8.87 -27.30 -15.99
CA TYR A 593 8.86 -26.31 -17.05
C TYR A 593 9.65 -26.80 -18.26
N ASN A 594 9.05 -26.75 -19.45
CA ASN A 594 9.70 -27.14 -20.69
C ASN A 594 10.40 -25.93 -21.30
N PRO A 595 11.73 -25.80 -21.18
CA PRO A 595 12.46 -24.62 -21.67
C PRO A 595 12.54 -24.54 -23.19
N ARG A 596 12.11 -25.59 -23.93
CA ARG A 596 12.11 -25.59 -25.40
C ARG A 596 10.95 -24.81 -26.00
N ILE A 597 9.98 -24.42 -25.17
CA ILE A 597 8.79 -23.67 -25.60
C ILE A 597 9.00 -22.21 -25.21
N GLU A 598 9.15 -21.34 -26.20
CA GLU A 598 9.29 -19.91 -25.98
C GLU A 598 7.92 -19.26 -25.68
N PRO A 599 7.86 -18.31 -24.72
CA PRO A 599 6.67 -17.48 -24.51
C PRO A 599 6.27 -16.79 -25.81
N ARG A 600 4.96 -16.74 -26.11
CA ARG A 600 4.48 -16.07 -27.33
C ARG A 600 4.90 -14.59 -27.30
N PRO A 601 5.46 -14.02 -28.38
CA PRO A 601 5.81 -12.60 -28.41
C PRO A 601 4.57 -11.70 -28.53
N PHE A 602 4.74 -10.39 -28.34
CA PHE A 602 3.72 -9.40 -28.70
C PHE A 602 3.72 -9.18 -30.21
N LEU A 603 2.62 -9.52 -30.88
CA LEU A 603 2.48 -9.41 -32.34
C LEU A 603 1.08 -8.85 -32.69
N PRO A 604 0.85 -7.53 -32.61
CA PRO A 604 -0.48 -6.94 -32.69
C PRO A 604 -1.20 -7.20 -34.02
N PHE A 605 -0.48 -7.22 -35.15
CA PHE A 605 -1.09 -7.54 -36.45
C PHE A 605 -1.53 -9.01 -36.55
N MET A 606 -0.74 -9.92 -36.00
CA MET A 606 -1.11 -11.34 -35.90
C MET A 606 -2.33 -11.50 -34.99
N ALA A 607 -2.36 -10.80 -33.86
CA ALA A 607 -3.48 -10.81 -32.94
C ALA A 607 -4.78 -10.36 -33.63
N LEU A 608 -4.78 -9.20 -34.31
CA LEU A 608 -5.94 -8.70 -35.06
C LEU A 608 -6.43 -9.70 -36.11
N THR A 609 -5.50 -10.33 -36.83
CA THR A 609 -5.82 -11.35 -37.83
C THR A 609 -6.48 -12.57 -37.18
N LEU A 610 -5.91 -13.07 -36.08
CA LEU A 610 -6.43 -14.23 -35.36
C LEU A 610 -7.76 -13.94 -34.66
N PHE A 611 -7.99 -12.74 -34.14
CA PHE A 611 -9.31 -12.33 -33.64
C PHE A 611 -10.35 -12.39 -34.75
N ARG A 612 -10.08 -11.82 -35.93
CA ARG A 612 -11.00 -11.87 -37.07
C ARG A 612 -11.30 -13.30 -37.53
N VAL A 613 -10.27 -14.15 -37.59
CA VAL A 613 -10.44 -15.57 -37.93
C VAL A 613 -11.29 -16.28 -36.87
N GLY A 614 -11.00 -16.07 -35.58
CA GLY A 614 -11.75 -16.66 -34.48
C GLY A 614 -13.21 -16.25 -34.49
N ILE A 615 -13.49 -14.94 -34.62
CA ILE A 615 -14.85 -14.39 -34.71
C ILE A 615 -15.60 -15.00 -35.91
N LYS A 616 -14.98 -15.01 -37.10
CA LYS A 616 -15.60 -15.57 -38.30
C LYS A 616 -15.92 -17.06 -38.14
N GLN A 617 -15.01 -17.84 -37.56
CA GLN A 617 -15.23 -19.26 -37.32
C GLN A 617 -16.34 -19.52 -36.31
N THR A 618 -16.37 -18.78 -35.20
CA THR A 618 -17.43 -18.90 -34.19
C THR A 618 -18.81 -18.57 -34.77
N ILE A 619 -18.93 -17.49 -35.55
CA ILE A 619 -20.17 -17.12 -36.24
C ILE A 619 -20.55 -18.17 -37.29
N GLY A 620 -19.58 -18.64 -38.09
CA GLY A 620 -19.80 -19.68 -39.09
C GLY A 620 -20.34 -20.98 -38.47
N GLN A 621 -19.73 -21.43 -37.38
CA GLN A 621 -20.15 -22.63 -36.66
C GLN A 621 -21.57 -22.49 -36.09
N ALA A 622 -21.94 -21.33 -35.53
CA ALA A 622 -23.30 -21.08 -35.06
C ALA A 622 -24.32 -21.18 -36.21
N ASN A 623 -24.02 -20.58 -37.37
CA ASN A 623 -24.87 -20.67 -38.56
C ASN A 623 -25.03 -22.11 -39.07
N GLU A 624 -23.93 -22.89 -39.13
CA GLU A 624 -23.96 -24.30 -39.55
C GLU A 624 -24.82 -25.17 -38.62
N LEU A 625 -24.83 -24.85 -37.32
CA LEU A 625 -25.65 -25.52 -36.30
C LEU A 625 -27.09 -24.97 -36.24
N GLY A 626 -27.46 -24.00 -37.08
CA GLY A 626 -28.78 -23.35 -37.06
C GLY A 626 -29.04 -22.53 -35.79
N GLN A 627 -27.99 -22.10 -35.10
CA GLN A 627 -28.05 -21.29 -33.88
C GLN A 627 -27.91 -19.80 -34.21
N THR A 628 -28.46 -18.92 -33.36
CA THR A 628 -28.27 -17.48 -33.49
C THR A 628 -26.79 -17.12 -33.35
N PRO A 629 -26.18 -16.42 -34.32
CA PRO A 629 -24.77 -16.02 -34.22
C PRO A 629 -24.49 -15.18 -32.98
N PRO A 630 -23.43 -15.49 -32.21
CA PRO A 630 -23.07 -14.69 -31.05
C PRO A 630 -22.54 -13.32 -31.49
N VAL A 631 -22.79 -12.30 -30.68
CA VAL A 631 -22.23 -10.95 -30.82
C VAL A 631 -21.07 -10.81 -29.83
N LEU A 632 -19.98 -10.18 -30.26
CA LEU A 632 -18.84 -9.92 -29.37
C LEU A 632 -19.16 -8.75 -28.45
N GLU A 633 -19.70 -9.07 -27.27
CA GLU A 633 -19.86 -8.13 -26.17
C GLU A 633 -18.52 -7.84 -25.47
N PRO A 634 -18.41 -6.74 -24.70
CA PRO A 634 -17.24 -6.49 -23.87
C PRO A 634 -16.94 -7.67 -22.94
N LEU A 635 -15.70 -8.18 -23.00
CA LEU A 635 -15.26 -9.28 -22.15
C LEU A 635 -15.16 -8.82 -20.69
N ILE A 636 -15.72 -9.60 -19.78
CA ILE A 636 -15.58 -9.37 -18.33
C ILE A 636 -14.26 -10.01 -17.86
N LEU A 637 -13.29 -9.19 -17.48
CA LEU A 637 -12.04 -9.61 -16.84
C LEU A 637 -12.14 -9.47 -15.33
N ALA A 638 -12.36 -10.61 -14.66
CA ALA A 638 -12.37 -10.72 -13.20
C ALA A 638 -10.94 -10.89 -12.66
N TYR A 639 -10.63 -10.26 -11.52
CA TYR A 639 -9.31 -10.37 -10.89
C TYR A 639 -9.36 -10.12 -9.36
N PRO A 640 -8.52 -10.78 -8.56
CA PRO A 640 -8.34 -10.43 -7.15
C PRO A 640 -7.78 -9.01 -7.05
N ASP A 641 -8.38 -8.15 -6.21
CA ASP A 641 -8.01 -6.72 -6.15
C ASP A 641 -6.69 -6.46 -5.39
N THR A 642 -5.58 -6.99 -5.91
CA THR A 642 -4.21 -6.69 -5.47
C THR A 642 -3.62 -5.55 -6.32
N ALA A 643 -2.60 -4.87 -5.79
CA ALA A 643 -1.90 -3.82 -6.54
C ALA A 643 -1.35 -4.33 -7.89
N ILE A 644 -0.73 -5.52 -7.89
CA ILE A 644 -0.17 -6.14 -9.11
C ILE A 644 -1.29 -6.52 -10.09
N ALA A 645 -2.33 -7.19 -9.62
CA ALA A 645 -3.43 -7.64 -10.48
C ALA A 645 -4.19 -6.46 -11.09
N ARG A 646 -4.43 -5.39 -10.33
CA ARG A 646 -5.07 -4.15 -10.81
C ARG A 646 -4.28 -3.52 -11.94
N LEU A 647 -2.97 -3.27 -11.72
CA LEU A 647 -2.10 -2.68 -12.75
C LEU A 647 -2.01 -3.55 -14.00
N ALA A 648 -1.89 -4.87 -13.83
CA ALA A 648 -1.85 -5.83 -14.92
C ALA A 648 -3.17 -5.83 -15.72
N CYS A 649 -4.31 -5.93 -15.04
CA CYS A 649 -5.62 -6.02 -15.68
C CYS A 649 -6.03 -4.72 -16.37
N GLU A 650 -5.71 -3.56 -15.80
CA GLU A 650 -5.89 -2.26 -16.46
C GLU A 650 -5.12 -2.17 -17.77
N ALA A 651 -3.85 -2.57 -17.76
CA ALA A 651 -3.02 -2.60 -18.97
C ALA A 651 -3.55 -3.61 -20.01
N ILE A 652 -3.96 -4.80 -19.57
CA ILE A 652 -4.52 -5.85 -20.43
C ILE A 652 -5.83 -5.37 -21.08
N SER A 653 -6.77 -4.83 -20.30
CA SER A 653 -8.05 -4.31 -20.80
C SER A 653 -7.83 -3.23 -21.88
N LYS A 654 -6.91 -2.28 -21.63
CA LYS A 654 -6.56 -1.24 -22.60
C LYS A 654 -5.98 -1.81 -23.90
N GLN A 655 -5.09 -2.80 -23.80
CA GLN A 655 -4.45 -3.43 -24.98
C GLN A 655 -5.45 -4.28 -25.79
N LEU A 656 -6.38 -4.98 -25.13
CA LEU A 656 -7.46 -5.69 -25.80
C LEU A 656 -8.43 -4.71 -26.50
N GLY A 657 -8.76 -3.59 -25.85
CA GLY A 657 -9.56 -2.52 -26.46
C GLY A 657 -8.91 -1.95 -27.73
N ALA A 658 -7.59 -1.72 -27.71
CA ALA A 658 -6.83 -1.30 -28.89
C ALA A 658 -6.84 -2.36 -30.02
N ALA A 659 -6.98 -3.64 -29.66
CA ALA A 659 -7.16 -4.74 -30.60
C ALA A 659 -8.63 -4.98 -31.02
N GLN A 660 -9.53 -4.03 -30.74
CA GLN A 660 -10.97 -4.11 -31.07
C GLN A 660 -11.73 -5.21 -30.31
N VAL A 661 -11.21 -5.63 -29.15
CA VAL A 661 -11.89 -6.55 -28.23
C VAL A 661 -12.17 -5.77 -26.94
N PRO A 662 -13.34 -5.15 -26.79
CA PRO A 662 -13.66 -4.39 -25.59
C PRO A 662 -13.60 -5.29 -24.36
N CYS A 663 -13.15 -4.75 -23.23
CA CYS A 663 -12.98 -5.51 -22.00
C CYS A 663 -13.31 -4.64 -20.77
N THR A 664 -14.25 -5.09 -19.94
CA THR A 664 -14.63 -4.47 -18.68
C THR A 664 -13.91 -5.16 -17.52
N LEU A 665 -13.55 -4.38 -16.52
CA LEU A 665 -12.82 -4.84 -15.33
C LEU A 665 -13.80 -5.14 -14.20
N GLN A 666 -13.62 -6.30 -13.56
CA GLN A 666 -14.39 -6.71 -12.39
C GLN A 666 -13.44 -7.07 -11.23
N PRO A 667 -13.09 -6.12 -10.34
CA PRO A 667 -12.34 -6.44 -9.13
C PRO A 667 -13.17 -7.36 -8.23
N LEU A 668 -12.55 -8.40 -7.69
CA LEU A 668 -13.16 -9.30 -6.71
C LEU A 668 -13.08 -8.69 -5.30
N PRO A 669 -14.00 -9.08 -4.39
CA PRO A 669 -13.93 -8.67 -3.00
C PRO A 669 -12.59 -9.04 -2.34
N PRO A 670 -12.13 -8.31 -1.31
CA PRO A 670 -10.87 -8.59 -0.63
C PRO A 670 -10.78 -10.05 -0.14
N GLY A 671 -9.64 -10.69 -0.43
CA GLY A 671 -9.38 -12.10 -0.08
C GLY A 671 -10.09 -13.14 -0.94
N VAL A 672 -10.98 -12.72 -1.85
CA VAL A 672 -11.66 -13.61 -2.80
C VAL A 672 -10.87 -13.70 -4.09
N THR A 673 -10.57 -14.93 -4.52
CA THR A 673 -9.77 -15.21 -5.72
C THR A 673 -10.57 -15.83 -6.85
N THR A 674 -11.75 -16.38 -6.54
CA THR A 674 -12.63 -17.04 -7.51
C THR A 674 -13.99 -16.32 -7.55
N PRO A 675 -14.46 -15.85 -8.72
CA PRO A 675 -15.75 -15.16 -8.81
C PRO A 675 -16.91 -16.11 -8.52
N SER A 676 -17.91 -15.62 -7.77
CA SER A 676 -19.22 -16.28 -7.62
C SER A 676 -20.18 -15.99 -8.78
N GLY A 677 -19.90 -14.92 -9.53
CA GLY A 677 -20.71 -14.46 -10.66
C GLY A 677 -20.06 -14.71 -12.01
N ASP A 678 -20.67 -14.09 -13.01
CA ASP A 678 -20.32 -14.17 -14.40
C ASP A 678 -18.97 -13.52 -14.73
N TYR A 679 -18.12 -14.21 -15.52
CA TYR A 679 -16.85 -13.70 -16.02
C TYR A 679 -16.44 -14.39 -17.33
N ASP A 680 -15.71 -13.68 -18.20
CA ASP A 680 -15.17 -14.24 -19.44
C ASP A 680 -13.69 -14.62 -19.28
N LEU A 681 -12.91 -13.77 -18.64
CA LEU A 681 -11.50 -14.00 -18.32
C LEU A 681 -11.30 -13.86 -16.81
N LEU A 682 -10.50 -14.74 -16.22
CA LEU A 682 -10.08 -14.65 -14.82
C LEU A 682 -8.56 -14.49 -14.74
N TYR A 683 -8.09 -13.40 -14.17
CA TYR A 683 -6.69 -13.25 -13.78
C TYR A 683 -6.45 -14.03 -12.49
N GLN A 684 -5.46 -14.91 -12.49
CA GLN A 684 -5.14 -15.75 -11.35
C GLN A 684 -3.65 -15.77 -11.04
N GLU A 685 -3.34 -15.85 -9.75
CA GLU A 685 -2.02 -16.14 -9.19
C GLU A 685 -2.02 -17.60 -8.73
N TRP A 686 -1.05 -18.41 -9.17
CA TRP A 686 -0.90 -19.81 -8.79
C TRP A 686 0.41 -20.05 -8.04
N PHE A 687 0.30 -20.77 -6.93
CA PHE A 687 1.39 -21.16 -6.05
C PHE A 687 1.58 -22.67 -6.11
N ILE A 688 2.39 -23.13 -7.06
CA ILE A 688 2.59 -24.55 -7.32
C ILE A 688 3.71 -25.06 -6.42
N THR A 689 3.39 -26.03 -5.56
CA THR A 689 4.36 -26.66 -4.67
C THR A 689 5.02 -27.88 -5.31
N GLU A 690 4.22 -28.75 -5.93
CA GLU A 690 4.71 -30.01 -6.46
C GLU A 690 3.99 -30.35 -7.76
N PRO A 691 4.58 -29.98 -8.92
CA PRO A 691 3.95 -30.13 -10.22
C PRO A 691 3.39 -31.53 -10.53
N VAL A 692 4.04 -32.62 -10.07
CA VAL A 692 3.55 -34.00 -10.30
C VAL A 692 2.17 -34.25 -9.69
N VAL A 693 1.85 -33.61 -8.56
CA VAL A 693 0.54 -33.72 -7.90
C VAL A 693 -0.38 -32.56 -8.30
N ASP A 694 0.15 -31.34 -8.31
CA ASP A 694 -0.62 -30.11 -8.52
C ASP A 694 -1.16 -29.97 -9.95
N ALA A 695 -0.53 -30.60 -10.95
CA ALA A 695 -1.08 -30.65 -12.31
C ALA A 695 -2.49 -31.27 -12.37
N SER A 696 -2.79 -32.23 -11.49
CA SER A 696 -4.14 -32.82 -11.41
C SER A 696 -5.18 -31.87 -10.79
N ARG A 697 -4.76 -30.93 -9.94
CA ARG A 697 -5.62 -29.87 -9.39
C ARG A 697 -5.87 -28.79 -10.44
N LEU A 698 -4.82 -28.40 -11.17
CA LEU A 698 -4.90 -27.39 -12.23
C LEU A 698 -5.64 -27.86 -13.47
N PHE A 699 -5.60 -29.14 -13.82
CA PHE A 699 -6.11 -29.66 -15.10
C PHE A 699 -6.96 -30.93 -14.98
N GLY A 700 -7.35 -31.33 -13.77
CA GLY A 700 -8.20 -32.49 -13.52
C GLY A 700 -9.64 -32.10 -13.19
N ALA A 701 -10.33 -32.94 -12.41
CA ALA A 701 -11.76 -32.79 -12.14
C ALA A 701 -12.13 -31.56 -11.28
N GLN A 702 -11.19 -31.05 -10.49
CA GLN A 702 -11.38 -29.92 -9.56
C GLN A 702 -10.77 -28.61 -10.08
N THR A 703 -10.50 -28.52 -11.39
CA THR A 703 -9.88 -27.35 -12.00
C THR A 703 -10.80 -26.13 -12.02
N LEU A 704 -10.18 -24.94 -12.01
CA LEU A 704 -10.84 -23.67 -12.34
C LEU A 704 -11.07 -23.48 -13.85
N LEU A 705 -10.48 -24.33 -14.69
CA LEU A 705 -10.71 -24.29 -16.13
C LEU A 705 -12.14 -24.68 -16.44
N SER A 706 -12.80 -23.80 -17.19
CA SER A 706 -14.14 -24.08 -17.70
C SER A 706 -14.19 -25.31 -18.60
N ASP A 707 -13.13 -25.60 -19.36
CA ASP A 707 -13.06 -26.79 -20.22
C ASP A 707 -11.65 -27.37 -20.24
N VAL A 708 -11.56 -28.70 -20.22
CA VAL A 708 -10.30 -29.45 -20.25
C VAL A 708 -10.35 -30.42 -21.41
N SER A 709 -9.40 -30.30 -22.34
CA SER A 709 -9.39 -31.17 -23.52
C SER A 709 -9.20 -32.64 -23.12
N PRO A 710 -9.70 -33.58 -23.94
CA PRO A 710 -9.47 -35.01 -23.71
C PRO A 710 -7.97 -35.37 -23.67
N TYR A 711 -7.14 -34.67 -24.45
CA TYR A 711 -5.69 -34.85 -24.47
C TYR A 711 -5.06 -34.44 -23.14
N LEU A 712 -5.43 -33.27 -22.61
CA LEU A 712 -4.94 -32.79 -21.33
C LEU A 712 -5.40 -33.71 -20.19
N SER A 713 -6.67 -34.14 -20.21
CA SER A 713 -7.23 -35.12 -19.27
C SER A 713 -6.51 -36.47 -19.33
N GLN A 714 -6.09 -36.92 -20.52
CA GLN A 714 -5.33 -38.16 -20.67
C GLN A 714 -3.92 -38.00 -20.09
N MET A 715 -3.26 -36.86 -20.32
CA MET A 715 -1.91 -36.63 -19.82
C MET A 715 -1.86 -36.48 -18.29
N THR A 716 -2.86 -35.85 -17.67
CA THR A 716 -2.95 -35.80 -16.20
C THR A 716 -3.12 -37.20 -15.59
N ARG A 717 -3.92 -38.07 -16.21
CA ARG A 717 -4.01 -39.49 -15.81
C ARG A 717 -2.69 -40.24 -16.01
N ARG A 718 -1.99 -40.00 -17.12
CA ARG A 718 -0.67 -40.59 -17.37
C ARG A 718 0.37 -40.13 -16.35
N LEU A 719 0.32 -38.86 -15.95
CA LEU A 719 1.20 -38.31 -14.92
C LEU A 719 0.98 -39.00 -13.57
N ALA A 720 -0.28 -39.27 -13.21
CA ALA A 720 -0.62 -40.04 -12.01
C ALA A 720 -0.08 -41.49 -12.06
N SER A 721 0.33 -42.00 -13.22
CA SER A 721 0.96 -43.31 -13.39
C SER A 721 2.49 -43.28 -13.57
N ALA A 722 3.13 -42.12 -13.44
CA ALA A 722 4.58 -42.00 -13.58
C ALA A 722 5.31 -42.61 -12.39
N ASN A 723 6.19 -43.57 -12.64
CA ASN A 723 6.88 -44.33 -11.59
C ASN A 723 8.30 -43.82 -11.30
N ASN A 724 8.82 -42.92 -12.13
CA ASN A 724 10.17 -42.36 -12.00
C ASN A 724 10.21 -40.91 -12.51
N TRP A 725 11.27 -40.19 -12.13
CA TRP A 725 11.48 -38.77 -12.47
C TRP A 725 11.52 -38.51 -13.98
N GLY A 726 12.09 -39.43 -14.77
CA GLY A 726 12.17 -39.29 -16.23
C GLY A 726 10.79 -39.28 -16.88
N GLU A 727 9.95 -40.25 -16.54
CA GLU A 727 8.56 -40.34 -17.03
C GLU A 727 7.70 -39.16 -16.55
N ALA A 728 7.84 -38.77 -15.28
CA ALA A 728 7.13 -37.64 -14.70
C ALA A 728 7.46 -36.34 -15.46
N ARG A 729 8.75 -36.06 -15.65
CA ARG A 729 9.24 -34.88 -16.37
C ARG A 729 8.77 -34.84 -17.82
N GLU A 730 8.92 -35.94 -18.56
CA GLU A 730 8.46 -36.02 -19.96
C GLU A 730 6.95 -35.80 -20.07
N THR A 731 6.17 -36.36 -19.13
CA THR A 731 4.72 -36.17 -19.10
C THR A 731 4.34 -34.72 -18.79
N LEU A 732 5.01 -34.07 -17.83
CA LEU A 732 4.83 -32.65 -17.51
C LEU A 732 5.19 -31.75 -18.70
N TYR A 733 6.25 -32.08 -19.43
CA TYR A 733 6.62 -31.35 -20.66
C TYR A 733 5.56 -31.48 -21.75
N ARG A 734 4.90 -32.64 -21.85
CA ARG A 734 3.75 -32.82 -22.75
C ARG A 734 2.52 -32.07 -22.28
N ILE A 735 2.23 -32.04 -20.98
CA ILE A 735 1.16 -31.20 -20.41
C ILE A 735 1.41 -29.73 -20.77
N HIS A 736 2.62 -29.23 -20.54
CA HIS A 736 3.01 -27.87 -20.92
C HIS A 736 2.77 -27.62 -22.42
N GLN A 737 3.26 -28.50 -23.30
CA GLN A 737 3.07 -28.36 -24.75
C GLN A 737 1.58 -28.29 -25.14
N ILE A 738 0.74 -29.17 -24.59
CA ILE A 738 -0.70 -29.18 -24.88
C ILE A 738 -1.34 -27.86 -24.42
N VAL A 739 -1.03 -27.42 -23.19
CA VAL A 739 -1.54 -26.14 -22.65
C VAL A 739 -1.14 -24.96 -23.54
N TYR A 740 0.10 -24.94 -24.06
CA TYR A 740 0.60 -23.92 -24.96
C TYR A 740 -0.08 -23.93 -26.34
N ASP A 741 -0.24 -25.12 -26.94
CA ASP A 741 -0.80 -25.29 -28.29
C ASP A 741 -2.31 -25.01 -28.32
N GLU A 742 -3.04 -25.52 -27.33
CA GLU A 742 -4.48 -25.29 -27.18
C GLU A 742 -4.79 -23.91 -26.60
N THR A 743 -3.79 -23.21 -26.05
CA THR A 743 -3.96 -21.97 -25.28
C THR A 743 -5.07 -22.17 -24.23
N ALA A 744 -4.94 -23.23 -23.44
CA ALA A 744 -5.90 -23.55 -22.37
C ALA A 744 -5.93 -22.46 -21.29
N ILE A 745 -4.77 -21.83 -21.08
CA ILE A 745 -4.59 -20.58 -20.35
C ILE A 745 -3.78 -19.60 -21.21
N VAL A 746 -3.80 -18.32 -20.86
CA VAL A 746 -2.82 -17.34 -21.36
C VAL A 746 -1.78 -17.11 -20.26
N PRO A 747 -0.59 -17.73 -20.35
CA PRO A 747 0.46 -17.52 -19.38
C PRO A 747 1.00 -16.09 -19.51
N LEU A 748 1.12 -15.40 -18.37
CA LEU A 748 1.61 -14.03 -18.31
C LEU A 748 3.09 -14.01 -17.94
N TRP A 749 3.39 -14.27 -16.67
CA TRP A 749 4.73 -14.20 -16.10
C TRP A 749 4.82 -14.98 -14.80
N GLN A 750 6.05 -15.19 -14.37
CA GLN A 750 6.43 -15.63 -13.04
C GLN A 750 7.03 -14.45 -12.28
N ILE A 751 6.75 -14.33 -10.98
CA ILE A 751 7.33 -13.32 -10.08
C ILE A 751 7.94 -14.00 -8.85
N ALA A 752 9.08 -13.47 -8.41
CA ALA A 752 9.65 -13.75 -7.11
C ALA A 752 8.98 -12.89 -6.04
N GLU A 753 8.43 -13.52 -5.00
CA GLU A 753 7.76 -12.83 -3.91
C GLU A 753 8.72 -12.57 -2.75
N TYR A 754 8.57 -11.41 -2.10
CA TYR A 754 9.43 -10.97 -1.01
C TYR A 754 8.60 -10.58 0.21
N PHE A 755 9.15 -10.82 1.40
CA PHE A 755 8.63 -10.36 2.67
C PHE A 755 9.67 -9.49 3.36
N ALA A 756 9.25 -8.68 4.33
CA ALA A 756 10.20 -7.99 5.20
C ALA A 756 9.75 -8.07 6.65
N TYR A 757 10.70 -8.02 7.56
CA TYR A 757 10.43 -7.99 8.98
C TYR A 757 11.48 -7.19 9.73
N HIS A 758 11.08 -6.66 10.86
CA HIS A 758 12.01 -5.96 11.74
C HIS A 758 12.92 -6.99 12.43
N GLN A 759 14.22 -6.72 12.54
CA GLN A 759 15.22 -7.58 13.21
C GLN A 759 14.89 -7.97 14.66
N ARG A 760 13.89 -7.34 15.29
CA ARG A 760 13.39 -7.71 16.61
C ARG A 760 12.53 -8.97 16.61
N LEU A 761 12.02 -9.36 15.44
CA LEU A 761 11.29 -10.61 15.21
C LEU A 761 12.29 -11.68 14.74
N HIS A 762 12.44 -12.74 15.52
CA HIS A 762 13.27 -13.90 15.23
C HIS A 762 12.39 -15.13 14.94
N GLY A 763 12.97 -16.18 14.34
CA GLY A 763 12.24 -17.42 14.03
C GLY A 763 11.53 -17.43 12.68
N LEU A 764 11.53 -16.31 11.95
CA LEU A 764 10.83 -16.20 10.66
C LEU A 764 11.61 -16.87 9.53
N ASP A 765 12.87 -16.48 9.38
CA ASP A 765 13.81 -16.95 8.35
C ASP A 765 15.06 -17.54 9.05
N ASP A 766 14.89 -18.67 9.75
CA ASP A 766 15.95 -19.37 10.53
C ASP A 766 17.02 -20.01 9.62
N GLY A 767 17.60 -19.21 8.72
CA GLY A 767 18.61 -19.63 7.74
C GLY A 767 18.05 -20.30 6.49
N ASN A 768 16.73 -20.49 6.40
CA ASN A 768 16.02 -21.07 5.26
C ASN A 768 14.84 -20.20 4.84
N ARG A 769 14.71 -19.99 3.52
CA ARG A 769 13.60 -19.25 2.92
C ARG A 769 12.27 -19.96 3.17
N PRO A 770 11.27 -19.31 3.78
CA PRO A 770 9.97 -19.92 3.95
C PRO A 770 9.21 -19.99 2.60
N VAL A 771 8.24 -20.88 2.50
CA VAL A 771 7.31 -21.06 1.37
C VAL A 771 6.05 -20.19 1.52
N HIS A 772 5.77 -19.75 2.75
CA HIS A 772 4.75 -18.78 3.14
C HIS A 772 5.11 -18.23 4.53
N LEU A 773 4.61 -17.03 4.88
CA LEU A 773 5.06 -16.28 6.05
C LEU A 773 5.06 -17.09 7.36
N TYR A 774 3.97 -17.80 7.66
CA TYR A 774 3.79 -18.48 8.95
C TYR A 774 4.33 -19.92 9.01
N GLN A 775 5.23 -20.31 8.09
CA GLN A 775 5.78 -21.67 8.08
C GLN A 775 6.41 -22.10 9.41
N ASN A 776 7.10 -21.15 10.06
CA ASN A 776 7.86 -21.37 11.27
C ASN A 776 7.24 -20.67 12.49
N ILE A 777 5.91 -20.45 12.49
CA ILE A 777 5.25 -19.59 13.49
C ILE A 777 5.50 -20.04 14.94
N GLU A 778 5.69 -21.33 15.18
CA GLU A 778 5.99 -21.90 16.48
C GLU A 778 7.37 -21.46 17.03
N ASN A 779 8.28 -21.01 16.16
CA ASN A 779 9.60 -20.51 16.51
C ASN A 779 9.65 -18.99 16.66
N TRP A 780 8.59 -18.28 16.28
CA TRP A 780 8.60 -16.83 16.26
C TRP A 780 8.76 -16.23 17.65
N GLN A 781 9.73 -15.33 17.79
CA GLN A 781 9.99 -14.62 19.04
C GLN A 781 10.16 -13.13 18.78
N ILE A 782 9.41 -12.31 19.51
CA ILE A 782 9.57 -10.86 19.46
C ILE A 782 10.40 -10.39 20.67
N ILE A 783 11.63 -9.98 20.41
CA ILE A 783 12.54 -9.47 21.45
C ILE A 783 12.34 -7.97 21.59
N PRO A 784 12.21 -7.42 22.81
CA PRO A 784 12.15 -5.98 23.00
C PRO A 784 13.45 -5.31 22.55
N GLN A 785 13.35 -4.25 21.72
CA GLN A 785 14.51 -3.43 21.39
C GLN A 785 15.14 -2.87 22.67
N GLN A 786 16.35 -3.31 23.00
CA GLN A 786 17.16 -2.60 23.98
C GLN A 786 17.60 -1.28 23.35
N GLY A 787 17.31 -0.15 23.99
CA GLY A 787 17.75 1.16 23.51
C GLY A 787 19.24 1.14 23.13
N LYS A 788 19.60 1.87 22.07
CA LYS A 788 20.91 1.91 21.38
C LYS A 788 22.17 2.07 22.26
N GLN A 789 22.07 2.13 23.59
CA GLN A 789 23.20 2.21 24.52
C GLN A 789 23.81 0.86 24.92
N ASN A 790 23.16 -0.29 24.68
CA ASN A 790 23.69 -1.60 25.13
C ASN A 790 24.10 -2.58 24.01
N GLN A 791 24.03 -2.19 22.73
CA GLN A 791 24.49 -3.05 21.62
C GLN A 791 25.99 -3.40 21.72
N GLN A 792 26.81 -2.58 22.39
CA GLN A 792 28.22 -2.88 22.64
C GLN A 792 28.46 -3.93 23.74
N ALA A 793 27.49 -4.19 24.63
CA ALA A 793 27.65 -5.16 25.71
C ALA A 793 27.30 -6.60 25.28
N LEU A 794 26.43 -6.76 24.27
CA LEU A 794 26.05 -8.08 23.73
C LEU A 794 27.07 -8.61 22.70
N THR A 795 27.79 -7.73 21.99
CA THR A 795 28.92 -8.16 21.12
C THR A 795 30.13 -8.66 21.92
N SER A 796 30.23 -8.32 23.22
CA SER A 796 31.25 -8.86 24.11
C SER A 796 30.88 -10.20 24.76
N LEU A 797 29.60 -10.59 24.76
CA LEU A 797 29.13 -11.86 25.33
C LEU A 797 29.05 -13.01 24.31
N SER A 798 28.97 -12.70 23.00
CA SER A 798 29.07 -13.70 21.92
C SER A 798 30.50 -14.09 21.53
N ARG A 799 31.53 -13.52 22.18
CA ARG A 799 32.96 -13.86 21.95
C ARG A 799 33.58 -14.75 23.04
N PHE A 800 32.80 -15.28 23.99
CA PHE A 800 33.32 -16.11 25.09
C PHE A 800 32.74 -17.54 25.14
N THR A 801 32.10 -18.01 24.07
CA THR A 801 31.68 -19.42 23.93
C THR A 801 32.37 -20.14 22.77
N GLU A 802 33.62 -19.78 22.49
CA GLU A 802 34.56 -20.66 21.79
C GLU A 802 35.72 -20.94 22.75
N THR A 803 35.67 -22.08 23.43
CA THR A 803 36.87 -22.71 23.98
C THR A 803 37.26 -23.86 23.04
N PRO A 804 38.54 -23.93 22.62
CA PRO A 804 39.03 -25.02 21.80
C PRO A 804 39.30 -26.25 22.67
N ASP A 805 38.66 -27.37 22.33
CA ASP A 805 39.23 -28.72 22.27
C ASP A 805 38.26 -29.66 21.54
#